data_AF-A0A3M6VFC8-F1
#
_entry.id   AF-A0A3M6VFC8-F1
#
_cell.length_a   1.000
_cell.length_b   1.000
_cell.length_c   1.000
_cell.angle_alpha   90.00
_cell.angle_beta   90.00
_cell.angle_gamma   90.00
#
_symmetry.space_group_name_H-M   'P 1'
#
loop_
_entity.id
_entity.type
_entity.pdbx_description
1 polymer ?
#
loop_
_entity_poly.entity_id
_entity_poly.type
_entity_poly.pdbx_seq_one_letter_code
_entity_poly.pdbx_strand_id
1 'polypeptide(L)'
;MSGDCGGTHTRLSLWRIHNGSMQLKGNIAPGDSIFAKKYLNEDHSSFNEVCHLFMTEAKLTNEVPEACVLACAGPILNNSVDFTNIEFGWMIDGVTLEKQLGIKQVKLINDFVAMGYGLLTLRPHEYIVLNDVPKDESAPIATIGAGTGLGECFLTPGTDGQYTCFACEGGHTDFSPADEIEIELYNEIKAKLGCSQRFSTERIVSGPGLATIYEFLAKKFPEKVDPKVHEKFLKANTQQGKVVGENAKTNELCNQTMEIFVGAYGREAGNAMLKYLPRGGFYITGGLAPKNLDYFTKKDIFLNSLFDKGRVSSALRACPIYLVLTEDIGERGAHFYASSFNNRNTMSGDLIISGDCGGTNTRLSLWLIPKGSVSFRGSVAPGEITFAKKYHNENYGSFSEVCHLFMKEAKLVDKLPVACVLACAGPILNNTVEFTNIKDGWKIDGPGLERELGIATVKLINDFAAMGYGLLTLKPHEYIVLNEAEKEEGMPIATIGAGTGLGECYLTADVDGHYSCFACEGGHTDFAPADTMEIELYNSIKEELGCDRRFSVERIVSGPGLATIYKFLSKKFPEKVNAKVHEAFMTAKSLQGKIVGDNAKTDELCNQAMEMFVDAYGREAGSAMLKYLPRGGFYITGGLAPKNLEYFTHKDIFLKACFNKGRVSPAIKAIPIYLVLTEDLGERGAHYYAYQLLDSYNNSLLGNTIARERAHEKYASTNHLVLYSIIAAVSVATGVMLGNAMRK
;
A
#
# COMPACT_ATOMS: atom_id res chain seq x y z
N MET A 1 6.05 21.78 19.16
CA MET A 1 4.75 21.53 19.82
C MET A 1 4.10 20.35 19.13
N SER A 2 3.47 19.45 19.87
CA SER A 2 2.72 18.31 19.34
C SER A 2 1.34 18.26 20.00
N GLY A 3 0.35 17.71 19.30
CA GLY A 3 -1.00 17.60 19.84
C GLY A 3 -1.76 16.37 19.36
N ASP A 4 -2.70 15.93 20.18
CA ASP A 4 -3.72 14.92 19.88
C ASP A 4 -5.10 15.54 20.12
N CYS A 5 -5.81 15.80 19.02
CA CYS A 5 -7.04 16.56 18.91
C CYS A 5 -8.18 15.61 18.53
N GLY A 6 -8.88 15.07 19.54
CA GLY A 6 -10.06 14.25 19.36
C GLY A 6 -11.36 15.07 19.41
N GLY A 7 -12.50 14.39 19.26
CA GLY A 7 -13.81 15.05 19.35
C GLY A 7 -14.15 15.58 20.76
N THR A 8 -13.75 14.86 21.82
CA THR A 8 -14.10 15.23 23.20
C THR A 8 -12.99 16.00 23.92
N HIS A 9 -11.72 15.69 23.63
CA HIS A 9 -10.59 16.26 24.33
C HIS A 9 -9.45 16.58 23.38
N THR A 10 -8.67 17.59 23.74
CA THR A 10 -7.41 17.97 23.11
C THR A 10 -6.27 17.79 24.10
N ARG A 11 -5.17 17.15 23.70
CA ARG A 11 -3.93 17.06 24.47
C ARG A 11 -2.84 17.78 23.69
N LEU A 12 -2.09 18.65 24.36
CA LEU A 12 -0.95 19.36 23.77
C LEU A 12 0.30 19.09 24.60
N SER A 13 1.43 18.97 23.93
CA SER A 13 2.75 18.83 24.54
C SER A 13 3.80 19.70 23.86
N LEU A 14 4.70 20.23 24.69
CA LEU A 14 5.80 21.09 24.32
C LEU A 14 7.12 20.36 24.59
N TRP A 15 8.00 20.39 23.60
CA TRP A 15 9.25 19.64 23.59
C TRP A 15 10.41 20.57 23.24
N ARG A 16 11.57 20.34 23.87
CA ARG A 16 12.85 20.96 23.51
C ARG A 16 13.69 19.96 22.72
N ILE A 17 13.94 20.23 21.44
CA ILE A 17 14.83 19.43 20.59
C ILE A 17 16.21 20.07 20.57
N HIS A 18 17.26 19.32 20.91
CA HIS A 18 18.64 19.82 20.83
C HIS A 18 19.19 19.67 19.40
N ASN A 19 19.99 20.62 18.94
CA ASN A 19 20.61 20.55 17.60
C ASN A 19 21.45 19.27 17.44
N GLY A 20 21.29 18.59 16.30
CA GLY A 20 22.01 17.34 16.01
C GLY A 20 21.46 16.11 16.73
N SER A 21 20.32 16.22 17.42
CA SER A 21 19.64 15.06 18.00
C SER A 21 19.25 14.08 16.90
N MET A 22 19.64 12.82 17.06
CA MET A 22 19.22 11.73 16.18
C MET A 22 18.18 10.87 16.88
N GLN A 23 17.18 10.41 16.13
CA GLN A 23 16.31 9.36 16.62
C GLN A 23 17.08 8.03 16.61
N LEU A 24 17.12 7.37 17.76
CA LEU A 24 17.58 5.99 17.87
C LEU A 24 16.36 5.09 17.84
N LYS A 25 16.41 4.07 16.99
CA LYS A 25 15.33 3.12 16.82
C LYS A 25 14.94 2.44 18.14
N GLY A 26 13.63 2.37 18.42
CA GLY A 26 13.10 1.80 19.66
C GLY A 26 13.15 2.74 20.87
N ASN A 27 13.56 4.00 20.68
CA ASN A 27 13.42 5.06 21.67
C ASN A 27 12.33 6.06 21.27
N ILE A 28 11.85 6.81 22.26
CA ILE A 28 11.00 7.99 22.05
C ILE A 28 11.77 8.97 21.16
N ALA A 29 11.05 9.66 20.26
CA ALA A 29 11.64 10.69 19.42
C ALA A 29 12.41 11.72 20.27
N PRO A 30 13.52 12.27 19.74
CA PRO A 30 14.46 13.06 20.54
C PRO A 30 13.81 14.27 21.21
N GLY A 31 14.44 14.76 22.28
CA GLY A 31 14.07 15.99 22.99
C GLY A 31 13.47 15.79 24.38
N ASP A 32 13.46 16.87 25.16
CA ASP A 32 12.96 16.90 26.54
C ASP A 32 11.52 17.42 26.57
N SER A 33 10.60 16.70 27.22
CA SER A 33 9.23 17.19 27.46
C SER A 33 9.28 18.34 28.46
N ILE A 34 8.80 19.52 28.05
CA ILE A 34 8.82 20.75 28.86
C ILE A 34 7.48 20.91 29.60
N PHE A 35 6.38 20.66 28.90
CA PHE A 35 5.03 20.86 29.41
C PHE A 35 4.03 20.03 28.61
N ALA A 36 3.02 19.46 29.27
CA ALA A 36 1.94 18.74 28.63
C ALA A 36 0.63 18.98 29.39
N LYS A 37 -0.48 19.17 28.66
CA LYS A 37 -1.79 19.38 29.28
C LYS A 37 -2.93 18.89 28.40
N LYS A 38 -4.01 18.48 29.06
CA LYS A 38 -5.26 18.02 28.45
C LYS A 38 -6.38 19.03 28.72
N TYR A 39 -7.16 19.30 27.69
CA TYR A 39 -8.31 20.21 27.67
C TYR A 39 -9.57 19.45 27.27
N LEU A 40 -10.71 19.83 27.84
CA LEU A 40 -12.02 19.34 27.44
C LEU A 40 -12.57 20.29 26.37
N ASN A 41 -12.92 19.77 25.20
CA ASN A 41 -13.22 20.64 24.06
C ASN A 41 -14.49 21.48 24.28
N GLU A 42 -15.46 20.99 25.06
CA GLU A 42 -16.72 21.70 25.33
C GLU A 42 -16.55 22.96 26.19
N ASP A 43 -15.42 23.08 26.90
CA ASP A 43 -15.10 24.25 27.72
C ASP A 43 -14.54 25.43 26.92
N HIS A 44 -14.29 25.25 25.62
CA HIS A 44 -13.59 26.23 24.78
C HIS A 44 -14.37 26.59 23.51
N SER A 45 -14.34 27.85 23.13
CA SER A 45 -15.07 28.36 21.96
C SER A 45 -14.38 28.02 20.64
N SER A 46 -13.06 27.79 20.66
CA SER A 46 -12.27 27.46 19.48
C SER A 46 -10.97 26.76 19.85
N PHE A 47 -10.37 26.04 18.89
CA PHE A 47 -9.06 25.42 19.08
C PHE A 47 -7.93 26.44 19.25
N ASN A 48 -8.05 27.63 18.65
CA ASN A 48 -7.05 28.70 18.82
C ASN A 48 -6.99 29.19 20.29
N GLU A 49 -8.15 29.26 20.96
CA GLU A 49 -8.23 29.55 22.39
C GLU A 49 -7.44 28.52 23.22
N VAL A 50 -7.58 27.24 22.90
CA VAL A 50 -6.84 26.15 23.54
C VAL A 50 -5.33 26.30 23.35
N CYS A 51 -4.87 26.67 22.14
CA CYS A 51 -3.45 26.90 21.87
C CYS A 51 -2.89 28.09 22.66
N HIS A 52 -3.60 29.21 22.71
CA HIS A 52 -3.18 30.39 23.49
C HIS A 52 -3.16 30.10 24.99
N LEU A 53 -4.16 29.38 25.50
CA LEU A 53 -4.20 28.93 26.89
C LEU A 53 -3.00 28.02 27.20
N PHE A 54 -2.72 27.05 26.33
CA PHE A 54 -1.57 26.15 26.47
C PHE A 54 -0.23 26.90 26.48
N MET A 55 -0.01 27.83 25.55
CA MET A 55 1.21 28.63 25.53
C MET A 55 1.37 29.51 26.77
N THR A 56 0.26 30.09 27.27
CA THR A 56 0.25 30.89 28.49
C THR A 56 0.60 30.04 29.71
N GLU A 57 0.00 28.87 29.84
CA GLU A 57 0.23 27.94 30.95
C GLU A 57 1.62 27.29 30.89
N ALA A 58 2.15 27.07 29.69
CA ALA A 58 3.53 26.66 29.44
C ALA A 58 4.56 27.78 29.70
N LYS A 59 4.10 29.01 30.02
CA LYS A 59 4.92 30.21 30.27
C LYS A 59 5.79 30.61 29.08
N LEU A 60 5.29 30.41 27.85
CA LEU A 60 5.93 30.87 26.63
C LEU A 60 5.65 32.38 26.45
N THR A 61 6.42 33.23 27.12
CA THR A 61 6.20 34.70 27.08
C THR A 61 6.94 35.41 25.95
N ASN A 62 8.06 34.85 25.45
CA ASN A 62 8.89 35.43 24.37
C ASN A 62 9.44 34.37 23.39
N GLU A 63 8.94 33.12 23.46
CA GLU A 63 9.40 32.01 22.63
C GLU A 63 8.20 31.40 21.93
N VAL A 64 8.30 31.20 20.61
CA VAL A 64 7.29 30.53 19.81
C VAL A 64 7.86 29.20 19.35
N PRO A 65 7.11 28.08 19.43
CA PRO A 65 7.57 26.80 18.90
C PRO A 65 7.96 26.92 17.43
N GLU A 66 9.07 26.29 17.02
CA GLU A 66 9.50 26.34 15.62
C GLU A 66 8.54 25.56 14.70
N ALA A 67 8.04 24.42 15.17
CA ALA A 67 7.07 23.60 14.47
C ALA A 67 5.94 23.13 15.40
N CYS A 68 4.77 22.91 14.81
CA CYS A 68 3.61 22.32 15.47
C CYS A 68 3.03 21.20 14.62
N VAL A 69 2.84 20.02 15.20
CA VAL A 69 2.16 18.90 14.54
C VAL A 69 0.96 18.48 15.37
N LEU A 70 -0.22 18.48 14.75
CA LEU A 70 -1.49 18.14 15.39
C LEU A 70 -2.05 16.88 14.76
N ALA A 71 -2.16 15.82 15.56
CA ALA A 71 -2.91 14.62 15.22
C ALA A 71 -4.40 14.91 15.41
N CYS A 72 -5.20 14.90 14.35
CA CYS A 72 -6.62 15.22 14.45
C CYS A 72 -7.47 14.00 14.04
N ALA A 73 -8.53 13.74 14.81
CA ALA A 73 -9.49 12.70 14.48
C ALA A 73 -10.37 13.12 13.30
N GLY A 74 -10.20 12.43 12.17
CA GLY A 74 -10.92 12.70 10.92
C GLY A 74 -9.99 12.89 9.71
N PRO A 75 -10.57 13.02 8.50
CA PRO A 75 -9.80 13.25 7.29
C PRO A 75 -9.21 14.66 7.29
N ILE A 76 -7.91 14.77 6.99
CA ILE A 76 -7.23 16.05 6.81
C ILE A 76 -7.27 16.41 5.31
N LEU A 77 -7.81 17.58 5.00
CA LEU A 77 -7.87 18.12 3.64
C LEU A 77 -7.19 19.48 3.64
N ASN A 78 -6.20 19.68 2.76
CA ASN A 78 -5.48 20.96 2.63
C ASN A 78 -4.91 21.53 3.94
N ASN A 79 -4.38 20.67 4.81
CA ASN A 79 -3.88 21.05 6.14
C ASN A 79 -4.97 21.61 7.07
N SER A 80 -6.22 21.19 6.86
CA SER A 80 -7.38 21.58 7.64
C SER A 80 -8.21 20.34 8.02
N VAL A 81 -8.96 20.44 9.12
CA VAL A 81 -9.91 19.40 9.57
C VAL A 81 -11.19 20.05 10.08
N ASP A 82 -12.31 19.40 9.81
CA ASP A 82 -13.64 19.77 10.29
C ASP A 82 -14.18 18.68 11.21
N PHE A 83 -14.41 19.02 12.49
CA PHE A 83 -14.94 18.09 13.48
C PHE A 83 -16.47 18.07 13.42
N THR A 84 -17.01 17.25 12.51
CA THR A 84 -18.46 17.07 12.33
C THR A 84 -19.19 16.46 13.53
N ASN A 85 -18.46 15.86 14.47
CA ASN A 85 -18.99 15.25 15.70
C ASN A 85 -18.96 16.21 16.92
N ILE A 86 -18.48 17.44 16.77
CA ILE A 86 -18.51 18.46 17.84
C ILE A 86 -19.75 19.31 17.62
N GLU A 87 -20.63 19.39 18.62
CA GLU A 87 -21.94 20.06 18.56
C GLU A 87 -21.85 21.55 18.17
N PHE A 88 -20.68 22.16 18.35
CA PHE A 88 -20.37 23.57 18.03
C PHE A 88 -19.50 23.77 16.76
N GLY A 89 -19.12 22.71 16.03
CA GLY A 89 -18.45 22.80 14.72
C GLY A 89 -17.05 23.42 14.74
N TRP A 90 -16.08 22.77 15.39
CA TRP A 90 -14.68 23.22 15.31
C TRP A 90 -14.07 22.92 13.95
N MET A 91 -13.45 23.93 13.36
CA MET A 91 -12.54 23.81 12.22
C MET A 91 -11.13 24.18 12.67
N ILE A 92 -10.15 23.32 12.40
CA ILE A 92 -8.74 23.64 12.60
C ILE A 92 -8.10 23.79 11.24
N ASP A 93 -7.47 24.94 10.98
CA ASP A 93 -6.75 25.24 9.76
C ASP A 93 -5.29 25.57 10.08
N GLY A 94 -4.36 24.75 9.60
CA GLY A 94 -2.95 24.88 9.93
C GLY A 94 -2.34 26.20 9.46
N VAL A 95 -2.71 26.67 8.26
CA VAL A 95 -2.21 27.95 7.70
C VAL A 95 -2.67 29.14 8.55
N THR A 96 -3.90 29.08 9.05
CA THR A 96 -4.44 30.09 9.97
C THR A 96 -3.71 30.04 11.32
N LEU A 97 -3.42 28.85 11.85
CA LEU A 97 -2.65 28.70 13.09
C LEU A 97 -1.20 29.20 12.95
N GLU A 98 -0.53 28.96 11.81
CA GLU A 98 0.81 29.51 11.54
C GLU A 98 0.82 31.03 11.71
N LYS A 99 -0.17 31.70 11.09
CA LYS A 99 -0.29 33.16 11.13
C LYS A 99 -0.68 33.69 12.51
N GLN A 100 -1.63 33.05 13.18
CA GLN A 100 -2.18 33.53 14.46
C GLN A 100 -1.22 33.27 15.64
N LEU A 101 -0.50 32.15 15.61
CA LEU A 101 0.40 31.75 16.69
C LEU A 101 1.86 32.10 16.42
N GLY A 102 2.21 32.50 15.19
CA GLY A 102 3.57 32.85 14.79
C GLY A 102 4.51 31.65 14.64
N ILE A 103 3.97 30.43 14.56
CA ILE A 103 4.74 29.19 14.40
C ILE A 103 5.17 29.07 12.94
N LYS A 104 6.45 28.77 12.68
CA LYS A 104 6.99 28.73 11.30
C LYS A 104 6.34 27.66 10.43
N GLN A 105 5.95 26.54 11.04
CA GLN A 105 5.33 25.42 10.34
C GLN A 105 4.30 24.72 11.23
N VAL A 106 3.04 24.68 10.79
CA VAL A 106 1.98 23.90 11.43
C VAL A 106 1.51 22.84 10.46
N LYS A 107 1.59 21.56 10.87
CA LYS A 107 1.05 20.45 10.09
C LYS A 107 -0.05 19.73 10.87
N LEU A 108 -1.19 19.56 10.23
CA LEU A 108 -2.24 18.65 10.68
C LEU A 108 -2.00 17.29 10.02
N ILE A 109 -2.03 16.25 10.83
CA ILE A 109 -1.96 14.85 10.40
C ILE A 109 -3.17 14.11 10.96
N ASN A 110 -3.59 13.05 10.28
CA ASN A 110 -4.64 12.18 10.77
C ASN A 110 -4.17 11.47 12.07
N ASP A 111 -5.10 11.19 12.98
CA ASP A 111 -4.84 10.49 14.25
C ASP A 111 -4.18 9.12 14.08
N PHE A 112 -4.58 8.33 13.07
CA PHE A 112 -3.91 7.09 12.72
C PHE A 112 -2.55 7.30 12.07
N VAL A 113 -2.32 8.38 11.31
CA VAL A 113 -0.96 8.73 10.83
C VAL A 113 -0.03 9.01 12.00
N ALA A 114 -0.52 9.78 12.97
CA ALA A 114 0.21 10.00 14.21
C ALA A 114 0.45 8.68 14.94
N MET A 115 -0.55 7.80 15.03
CA MET A 115 -0.32 6.48 15.61
C MET A 115 0.76 5.68 14.87
N GLY A 116 0.75 5.71 13.54
CA GLY A 116 1.73 5.03 12.71
C GLY A 116 3.16 5.48 13.01
N TYR A 117 3.42 6.80 13.01
CA TYR A 117 4.73 7.33 13.42
C TYR A 117 5.07 6.96 14.87
N GLY A 118 4.07 6.88 15.75
CA GLY A 118 4.26 6.45 17.13
C GLY A 118 4.75 5.00 17.26
N LEU A 119 4.41 4.11 16.31
CA LEU A 119 4.90 2.73 16.30
C LEU A 119 6.43 2.66 16.23
N LEU A 120 7.08 3.62 15.57
CA LEU A 120 8.54 3.70 15.43
C LEU A 120 9.25 3.98 16.76
N THR A 121 8.48 4.38 17.77
CA THR A 121 8.97 4.69 19.11
C THR A 121 8.76 3.56 20.11
N LEU A 122 8.04 2.49 19.74
CA LEU A 122 7.65 1.40 20.65
C LEU A 122 8.86 0.69 21.27
N ARG A 123 8.77 0.43 22.57
CA ARG A 123 9.73 -0.37 23.33
C ARG A 123 9.22 -1.80 23.52
N PRO A 124 10.10 -2.80 23.71
CA PRO A 124 9.70 -4.21 23.76
C PRO A 124 8.63 -4.59 24.81
N HIS A 125 8.50 -3.83 25.90
CA HIS A 125 7.49 -4.08 26.95
C HIS A 125 6.13 -3.44 26.65
N GLU A 126 6.02 -2.65 25.58
CA GLU A 126 4.80 -1.89 25.22
C GLU A 126 3.92 -2.66 24.22
N TYR A 127 4.27 -3.88 23.85
CA TYR A 127 3.50 -4.74 22.96
C TYR A 127 3.63 -6.22 23.32
N ILE A 128 2.67 -7.02 22.86
CA ILE A 128 2.69 -8.49 22.89
C ILE A 128 2.96 -8.99 21.47
N VAL A 129 3.82 -9.99 21.32
CA VAL A 129 4.04 -10.67 20.04
C VAL A 129 2.94 -11.72 19.85
N LEU A 130 2.13 -11.58 18.80
CA LEU A 130 1.09 -12.55 18.43
C LEU A 130 1.57 -13.54 17.36
N ASN A 131 2.43 -13.10 16.45
CA ASN A 131 3.10 -13.96 15.47
C ASN A 131 4.59 -13.64 15.45
N ASP A 132 5.39 -14.57 15.97
CA ASP A 132 6.82 -14.39 16.18
C ASP A 132 7.61 -14.84 14.95
N VAL A 133 7.92 -13.88 14.08
CA VAL A 133 8.76 -14.06 12.89
C VAL A 133 9.69 -12.85 12.74
N PRO A 134 10.84 -12.99 12.06
CA PRO A 134 11.79 -11.89 11.88
C PRO A 134 11.15 -10.69 11.14
N LYS A 135 11.48 -9.47 11.61
CA LYS A 135 11.13 -8.22 10.90
C LYS A 135 12.03 -8.01 9.69
N ASP A 136 11.45 -7.54 8.60
CA ASP A 136 12.18 -6.94 7.47
C ASP A 136 12.12 -5.42 7.59
N GLU A 137 13.25 -4.82 7.97
CA GLU A 137 13.38 -3.38 8.23
C GLU A 137 13.34 -2.52 6.96
N SER A 138 13.34 -3.15 5.79
CA SER A 138 13.17 -2.50 4.50
C SER A 138 11.76 -2.66 3.92
N ALA A 139 10.85 -3.31 4.66
CA ALA A 139 9.48 -3.54 4.24
C ALA A 139 8.48 -2.61 4.95
N PRO A 140 7.25 -2.46 4.40
CA PRO A 140 6.20 -1.69 5.04
C PRO A 140 5.87 -2.16 6.45
N ILE A 141 5.34 -1.24 7.24
CA ILE A 141 4.66 -1.47 8.52
C ILE A 141 3.19 -1.12 8.30
N ALA A 142 2.26 -1.81 8.94
CA ALA A 142 0.86 -1.40 8.93
C ALA A 142 0.22 -1.58 10.30
N THR A 143 -0.86 -0.84 10.54
CA THR A 143 -1.60 -0.92 11.79
C THR A 143 -3.09 -0.82 11.57
N ILE A 144 -3.83 -1.52 12.43
CA ILE A 144 -5.28 -1.50 12.51
C ILE A 144 -5.70 -1.32 13.97
N GLY A 145 -6.67 -0.44 14.23
CA GLY A 145 -7.08 -0.14 15.60
C GLY A 145 -8.58 0.06 15.74
N ALA A 146 -9.20 -0.72 16.62
CA ALA A 146 -10.61 -0.58 16.96
C ALA A 146 -10.80 0.19 18.28
N GLY A 147 -11.65 1.21 18.24
CA GLY A 147 -12.06 2.05 19.36
C GLY A 147 -13.52 2.47 19.20
N THR A 148 -13.79 3.77 19.18
CA THR A 148 -15.12 4.29 18.80
C THR A 148 -15.43 3.99 17.33
N GLY A 149 -14.41 4.03 16.46
CA GLY A 149 -14.45 3.57 15.07
C GLY A 149 -13.37 2.53 14.78
N LEU A 150 -13.12 2.29 13.49
CA LEU A 150 -12.04 1.42 13.02
C LEU A 150 -11.11 2.20 12.10
N GLY A 151 -9.90 2.44 12.56
CA GLY A 151 -8.89 3.10 11.73
C GLY A 151 -7.75 2.19 11.34
N GLU A 152 -7.11 2.56 10.23
CA GLU A 152 -5.96 1.88 9.66
C GLU A 152 -4.95 2.91 9.16
N CYS A 153 -3.68 2.57 9.19
CA CYS A 153 -2.66 3.29 8.45
C CYS A 153 -1.50 2.35 8.12
N PHE A 154 -0.61 2.82 7.26
CA PHE A 154 0.62 2.10 6.95
C PHE A 154 1.80 3.05 6.86
N LEU A 155 3.00 2.51 6.98
CA LEU A 155 4.25 3.21 6.82
C LEU A 155 5.13 2.48 5.81
N THR A 156 5.85 3.25 5.02
CA THR A 156 6.81 2.72 4.04
C THR A 156 8.19 3.27 4.31
N PRO A 157 9.25 2.43 4.25
CA PRO A 157 10.61 2.91 4.43
C PRO A 157 11.09 3.67 3.19
N GLY A 158 11.75 4.80 3.41
CA GLY A 158 12.51 5.56 2.44
C GLY A 158 13.89 4.96 2.19
N THR A 159 14.60 5.48 1.19
CA THR A 159 15.96 5.04 0.83
C THR A 159 17.01 5.38 1.89
N ASP A 160 16.69 6.27 2.82
CA ASP A 160 17.46 6.67 3.99
C ASP A 160 17.16 5.83 5.24
N GLY A 161 16.22 4.86 5.14
CA GLY A 161 15.77 4.02 6.24
C GLY A 161 14.73 4.66 7.16
N GLN A 162 14.27 5.89 6.87
CA GLN A 162 13.20 6.54 7.60
C GLN A 162 11.84 6.07 7.10
N TYR A 163 10.85 5.94 7.98
CA TYR A 163 9.50 5.54 7.58
C TYR A 163 8.61 6.76 7.37
N THR A 164 7.86 6.77 6.27
CA THR A 164 6.80 7.75 6.01
C THR A 164 5.44 7.09 6.21
N CYS A 165 4.55 7.73 6.97
CA CYS A 165 3.23 7.20 7.30
C CYS A 165 2.11 7.82 6.44
N PHE A 166 1.13 6.98 6.06
CA PHE A 166 0.00 7.33 5.22
C PHE A 166 -1.32 6.90 5.88
N ALA A 167 -2.27 7.83 5.95
CA ALA A 167 -3.63 7.54 6.43
C ALA A 167 -4.37 6.63 5.44
N CYS A 168 -5.28 5.81 5.93
CA CYS A 168 -6.30 5.20 5.08
C CYS A 168 -7.63 5.04 5.83
N GLU A 169 -8.72 4.94 5.07
CA GLU A 169 -10.08 4.77 5.60
C GLU A 169 -10.51 3.28 5.50
N GLY A 170 -9.55 2.37 5.74
CA GLY A 170 -9.71 0.92 5.54
C GLY A 170 -10.89 0.31 6.29
N GLY A 171 -11.22 0.85 7.47
CA GLY A 171 -12.39 0.41 8.26
C GLY A 171 -13.76 0.68 7.59
N HIS A 172 -13.80 1.52 6.54
CA HIS A 172 -15.01 1.79 5.75
C HIS A 172 -15.21 0.87 4.54
N THR A 173 -14.29 -0.08 4.33
CA THR A 173 -14.43 -1.15 3.34
C THR A 173 -15.60 -2.09 3.67
N ASP A 174 -15.94 -2.97 2.73
CA ASP A 174 -17.14 -3.80 2.78
C ASP A 174 -16.97 -4.93 3.81
N PHE A 175 -17.99 -5.10 4.67
CA PHE A 175 -18.02 -6.27 5.54
C PHE A 175 -18.37 -7.52 4.73
N SER A 176 -17.51 -8.53 4.76
CA SER A 176 -17.73 -9.83 4.11
C SER A 176 -18.04 -10.90 5.18
N PRO A 177 -19.29 -11.39 5.28
CA PRO A 177 -19.67 -12.42 6.27
C PRO A 177 -18.99 -13.77 5.97
N ALA A 178 -18.55 -14.48 7.02
CA ALA A 178 -17.78 -15.72 6.87
C ALA A 178 -18.62 -16.99 6.96
N ASP A 179 -19.77 -16.94 7.62
CA ASP A 179 -20.63 -18.09 7.90
C ASP A 179 -22.11 -17.69 7.90
N GLU A 180 -22.99 -18.66 8.10
CA GLU A 180 -24.45 -18.48 8.11
C GLU A 180 -24.90 -17.45 9.17
N ILE A 181 -24.36 -17.49 10.39
CA ILE A 181 -24.78 -16.57 11.46
C ILE A 181 -24.39 -15.13 11.12
N GLU A 182 -23.24 -14.93 10.48
CA GLU A 182 -22.81 -13.61 10.01
C GLU A 182 -23.55 -13.15 8.76
N ILE A 183 -23.98 -14.04 7.87
CA ILE A 183 -24.85 -13.71 6.73
C ILE A 183 -26.20 -13.21 7.26
N GLU A 184 -26.76 -13.88 8.26
CA GLU A 184 -27.99 -13.42 8.92
C GLU A 184 -27.81 -12.05 9.60
N LEU A 185 -26.72 -11.86 10.35
CA LEU A 185 -26.35 -10.58 10.95
C LEU A 185 -26.22 -9.48 9.88
N TYR A 186 -25.57 -9.79 8.76
CA TYR A 186 -25.40 -8.88 7.64
C TYR A 186 -26.74 -8.42 7.06
N ASN A 187 -27.67 -9.35 6.84
CA ASN A 187 -29.00 -9.05 6.32
C ASN A 187 -29.82 -8.20 7.30
N GLU A 188 -29.77 -8.50 8.59
CA GLU A 188 -30.46 -7.73 9.63
C GLU A 188 -29.93 -6.29 9.69
N ILE A 189 -28.60 -6.09 9.68
CA ILE A 189 -27.99 -4.76 9.71
C ILE A 189 -28.33 -3.98 8.44
N LYS A 190 -28.27 -4.62 7.25
CA LYS A 190 -28.69 -3.98 5.99
C LYS A 190 -30.12 -3.48 6.06
N ALA A 191 -31.04 -4.31 6.56
CA ALA A 191 -32.44 -3.93 6.74
C ALA A 191 -32.59 -2.78 7.73
N LYS A 192 -31.93 -2.85 8.90
CA LYS A 192 -31.95 -1.82 9.95
C LYS A 192 -31.41 -0.46 9.47
N LEU A 193 -30.36 -0.47 8.66
CA LEU A 193 -29.73 0.74 8.12
C LEU A 193 -30.37 1.23 6.82
N GLY A 194 -31.37 0.54 6.26
CA GLY A 194 -31.97 0.88 4.97
C GLY A 194 -30.98 0.83 3.79
N CYS A 195 -29.92 0.04 3.91
CA CYS A 195 -28.87 -0.05 2.90
C CYS A 195 -29.21 -1.13 1.88
N SER A 196 -29.44 -0.76 0.61
CA SER A 196 -29.80 -1.72 -0.45
C SER A 196 -28.63 -2.63 -0.86
N GLN A 197 -27.39 -2.14 -0.79
CA GLN A 197 -26.20 -2.86 -1.29
C GLN A 197 -25.32 -3.44 -0.18
N ARG A 198 -24.77 -2.61 0.72
CA ARG A 198 -23.74 -2.99 1.72
C ARG A 198 -23.63 -2.03 2.90
N PHE A 199 -22.82 -2.38 3.91
CA PHE A 199 -22.35 -1.48 4.97
C PHE A 199 -20.85 -1.71 5.28
N SER A 200 -20.22 -0.77 6.00
CA SER A 200 -18.78 -0.81 6.30
C SER A 200 -18.41 -1.79 7.42
N THR A 201 -17.23 -2.41 7.33
CA THR A 201 -16.64 -3.30 8.36
C THR A 201 -16.64 -2.68 9.76
N GLU A 202 -16.40 -1.37 9.88
CA GLU A 202 -16.50 -0.63 11.15
C GLU A 202 -17.84 -0.84 11.90
N ARG A 203 -18.96 -1.09 11.19
CA ARG A 203 -20.26 -1.35 11.82
C ARG A 203 -20.29 -2.64 12.64
N ILE A 204 -19.32 -3.52 12.43
CA ILE A 204 -19.10 -4.75 13.19
C ILE A 204 -17.87 -4.58 14.08
N VAL A 205 -16.77 -4.09 13.53
CA VAL A 205 -15.46 -4.03 14.19
C VAL A 205 -15.25 -2.64 14.81
N SER A 206 -16.06 -2.31 15.81
CA SER A 206 -15.91 -1.11 16.63
C SER A 206 -16.63 -1.29 17.98
N GLY A 207 -16.48 -0.33 18.89
CA GLY A 207 -17.20 -0.31 20.17
C GLY A 207 -18.72 -0.37 19.98
N PRO A 208 -19.31 0.48 19.10
CA PRO A 208 -20.72 0.36 18.70
C PRO A 208 -21.05 -0.95 17.95
N GLY A 209 -20.09 -1.54 17.25
CA GLY A 209 -20.26 -2.82 16.58
C GLY A 209 -20.55 -3.98 17.54
N LEU A 210 -19.91 -4.00 18.72
CA LEU A 210 -20.24 -4.96 19.78
C LEU A 210 -21.71 -4.88 20.21
N ALA A 211 -22.26 -3.67 20.34
CA ALA A 211 -23.67 -3.49 20.67
C ALA A 211 -24.57 -4.02 19.56
N THR A 212 -24.22 -3.74 18.30
CA THR A 212 -24.96 -4.20 17.12
C THR A 212 -25.04 -5.73 17.05
N ILE A 213 -23.91 -6.42 17.27
CA ILE A 213 -23.86 -7.89 17.28
C ILE A 213 -24.70 -8.46 18.45
N TYR A 214 -24.58 -7.89 19.65
CA TYR A 214 -25.33 -8.36 20.81
C TYR A 214 -26.85 -8.18 20.63
N GLU A 215 -27.30 -7.04 20.08
CA GLU A 215 -28.72 -6.81 19.77
C GLU A 215 -29.28 -7.85 18.81
N PHE A 216 -28.53 -8.18 17.75
CA PHE A 216 -28.91 -9.24 16.82
C PHE A 216 -29.03 -10.60 17.51
N LEU A 217 -28.02 -10.99 18.31
CA LEU A 217 -28.04 -12.27 19.00
C LEU A 217 -29.16 -12.35 20.05
N ALA A 218 -29.41 -11.28 20.79
CA ALA A 218 -30.50 -11.20 21.76
C ALA A 218 -31.88 -11.30 21.09
N LYS A 219 -32.05 -10.73 19.88
CA LYS A 219 -33.27 -10.87 19.09
C LYS A 219 -33.43 -12.28 18.52
N LYS A 220 -32.35 -12.89 18.04
CA LYS A 220 -32.36 -14.23 17.43
C LYS A 220 -32.55 -15.34 18.47
N PHE A 221 -32.01 -15.16 19.68
CA PHE A 221 -32.04 -16.14 20.77
C PHE A 221 -32.61 -15.51 22.06
N PRO A 222 -33.89 -15.12 22.08
CA PRO A 222 -34.51 -14.46 23.24
C PRO A 222 -34.46 -15.32 24.51
N GLU A 223 -34.45 -16.65 24.38
CA GLU A 223 -34.33 -17.61 25.48
C GLU A 223 -32.96 -17.61 26.17
N LYS A 224 -31.93 -17.10 25.50
CA LYS A 224 -30.54 -17.01 26.01
C LYS A 224 -30.20 -15.65 26.63
N VAL A 225 -31.15 -14.71 26.62
CA VAL A 225 -30.94 -13.37 27.16
C VAL A 225 -30.92 -13.41 28.70
N ASP A 226 -29.82 -12.97 29.30
CA ASP A 226 -29.77 -12.70 30.75
C ASP A 226 -30.45 -11.35 31.04
N PRO A 227 -31.55 -11.33 31.80
CA PRO A 227 -32.29 -10.09 32.06
C PRO A 227 -31.46 -9.00 32.74
N LYS A 228 -30.53 -9.36 33.63
CA LYS A 228 -29.72 -8.38 34.37
C LYS A 228 -28.67 -7.73 33.48
N VAL A 229 -28.04 -8.52 32.61
CA VAL A 229 -27.06 -8.00 31.64
C VAL A 229 -27.77 -7.15 30.60
N HIS A 230 -28.91 -7.62 30.10
CA HIS A 230 -29.71 -6.91 29.10
C HIS A 230 -30.26 -5.57 29.62
N GLU A 231 -30.72 -5.50 30.87
CA GLU A 231 -31.14 -4.25 31.48
C GLU A 231 -29.99 -3.24 31.59
N LYS A 232 -28.79 -3.68 32.00
CA LYS A 232 -27.58 -2.84 32.03
C LYS A 232 -27.22 -2.34 30.64
N PHE A 233 -27.29 -3.22 29.64
CA PHE A 233 -27.03 -2.89 28.24
C PHE A 233 -27.96 -1.77 27.75
N LEU A 234 -29.28 -1.88 27.98
CA LEU A 234 -30.25 -0.87 27.56
C LEU A 234 -30.03 0.50 28.23
N LYS A 235 -29.51 0.52 29.46
CA LYS A 235 -29.21 1.77 30.20
C LYS A 235 -27.86 2.40 29.86
N ALA A 236 -26.98 1.69 29.15
CA ALA A 236 -25.59 2.09 28.96
C ALA A 236 -25.35 3.11 27.82
N ASN A 237 -26.37 3.43 27.01
CA ASN A 237 -26.28 4.36 25.88
C ASN A 237 -25.02 4.10 25.02
N THR A 238 -24.12 5.06 24.87
CA THR A 238 -22.87 4.93 24.08
C THR A 238 -21.86 3.93 24.66
N GLN A 239 -22.05 3.46 25.89
CA GLN A 239 -21.19 2.47 26.56
C GLN A 239 -21.71 1.02 26.45
N GLN A 240 -22.70 0.75 25.61
CA GLN A 240 -23.23 -0.60 25.40
C GLN A 240 -22.16 -1.65 25.09
N GLY A 241 -21.19 -1.35 24.22
CA GLY A 241 -20.08 -2.26 23.91
C GLY A 241 -19.21 -2.60 25.12
N LYS A 242 -19.08 -1.68 26.09
CA LYS A 242 -18.36 -1.92 27.34
C LYS A 242 -19.10 -2.95 28.20
N VAL A 243 -20.43 -2.86 28.29
CA VAL A 243 -21.25 -3.85 29.02
C VAL A 243 -21.04 -5.24 28.42
N VAL A 244 -21.04 -5.36 27.09
CA VAL A 244 -20.79 -6.64 26.42
C VAL A 244 -19.42 -7.20 26.80
N GLY A 245 -18.35 -6.40 26.65
CA GLY A 245 -16.99 -6.83 26.98
C GLY A 245 -16.80 -7.26 28.43
N GLU A 246 -17.35 -6.51 29.39
CA GLU A 246 -17.25 -6.81 30.84
C GLU A 246 -17.96 -8.11 31.24
N ASN A 247 -19.02 -8.49 30.52
CA ASN A 247 -19.82 -9.68 30.84
C ASN A 247 -19.47 -10.88 29.94
N ALA A 248 -18.56 -10.75 28.97
CA ALA A 248 -18.26 -11.77 27.98
C ALA A 248 -17.70 -13.08 28.58
N LYS A 249 -17.08 -13.04 29.76
CA LYS A 249 -16.58 -14.25 30.44
C LYS A 249 -17.65 -15.05 31.17
N THR A 250 -18.79 -14.42 31.48
CA THR A 250 -19.82 -14.98 32.36
C THR A 250 -21.20 -15.08 31.71
N ASN A 251 -21.39 -14.46 30.55
CA ASN A 251 -22.65 -14.45 29.81
C ASN A 251 -22.46 -15.05 28.40
N GLU A 252 -23.32 -16.00 28.03
CA GLU A 252 -23.23 -16.75 26.77
C GLU A 252 -23.32 -15.84 25.52
N LEU A 253 -24.33 -14.96 25.47
CA LEU A 253 -24.51 -14.07 24.33
C LEU A 253 -23.39 -13.03 24.22
N CYS A 254 -22.92 -12.48 25.35
CA CYS A 254 -21.76 -11.58 25.33
C CYS A 254 -20.49 -12.31 24.88
N ASN A 255 -20.28 -13.57 25.28
CA ASN A 255 -19.15 -14.36 24.79
C ASN A 255 -19.25 -14.56 23.26
N GLN A 256 -20.41 -14.97 22.76
CA GLN A 256 -20.63 -15.19 21.34
C GLN A 256 -20.47 -13.89 20.53
N THR A 257 -20.93 -12.75 21.07
CA THR A 257 -20.68 -11.43 20.49
C THR A 257 -19.19 -11.15 20.34
N MET A 258 -18.39 -11.41 21.38
CA MET A 258 -16.95 -11.21 21.33
C MET A 258 -16.27 -12.13 20.31
N GLU A 259 -16.73 -13.38 20.15
CA GLU A 259 -16.17 -14.32 19.16
C GLU A 259 -16.42 -13.84 17.72
N ILE A 260 -17.63 -13.39 17.40
CA ILE A 260 -17.96 -12.79 16.09
C ILE A 260 -17.13 -11.52 15.85
N PHE A 261 -17.08 -10.62 16.84
CA PHE A 261 -16.30 -9.38 16.76
C PHE A 261 -14.82 -9.65 16.47
N VAL A 262 -14.20 -10.58 17.21
CA VAL A 262 -12.78 -10.90 17.08
C VAL A 262 -12.48 -11.63 15.77
N GLY A 263 -13.37 -12.51 15.31
CA GLY A 263 -13.24 -13.17 14.00
C GLY A 263 -13.39 -12.18 12.83
N ALA A 264 -14.30 -11.21 12.93
CA ALA A 264 -14.43 -10.10 11.99
C ALA A 264 -13.20 -9.20 11.99
N TYR A 265 -12.67 -8.87 13.17
CA TYR A 265 -11.45 -8.07 13.31
C TYR A 265 -10.25 -8.81 12.70
N GLY A 266 -10.06 -10.10 13.00
CA GLY A 266 -9.00 -10.93 12.42
C GLY A 266 -9.06 -10.92 10.89
N ARG A 267 -10.25 -11.05 10.30
CA ARG A 267 -10.41 -11.02 8.84
C ARG A 267 -10.01 -9.69 8.23
N GLU A 268 -10.44 -8.56 8.80
CA GLU A 268 -10.05 -7.25 8.27
C GLU A 268 -8.57 -6.97 8.48
N ALA A 269 -8.02 -7.34 9.63
CA ALA A 269 -6.57 -7.32 9.85
C ALA A 269 -5.82 -8.12 8.77
N GLY A 270 -6.31 -9.31 8.43
CA GLY A 270 -5.75 -10.11 7.34
C GLY A 270 -5.92 -9.45 5.96
N ASN A 271 -7.03 -8.73 5.73
CA ASN A 271 -7.24 -7.96 4.50
C ASN A 271 -6.27 -6.77 4.41
N ALA A 272 -6.07 -6.03 5.51
CA ALA A 272 -5.07 -4.99 5.61
C ALA A 272 -3.66 -5.55 5.36
N MET A 273 -3.31 -6.69 5.95
CA MET A 273 -2.01 -7.33 5.72
C MET A 273 -1.81 -7.79 4.26
N LEU A 274 -2.86 -8.23 3.57
CA LEU A 274 -2.77 -8.54 2.13
C LEU A 274 -2.51 -7.30 1.28
N LYS A 275 -3.07 -6.15 1.67
CA LYS A 275 -2.89 -4.87 0.96
C LYS A 275 -1.47 -4.33 1.15
N TYR A 276 -0.93 -4.39 2.38
CA TYR A 276 0.32 -3.71 2.74
C TYR A 276 1.55 -4.61 2.81
N LEU A 277 1.37 -5.94 2.86
CA LEU A 277 2.43 -6.94 3.10
C LEU A 277 3.47 -6.51 4.15
N PRO A 278 3.02 -6.23 5.39
CA PRO A 278 3.81 -5.47 6.36
C PRO A 278 4.87 -6.33 7.05
N ARG A 279 5.91 -6.74 6.32
CA ARG A 279 7.01 -7.56 6.86
C ARG A 279 7.90 -6.79 7.86
N GLY A 280 7.83 -5.45 7.87
CA GLY A 280 8.41 -4.63 8.94
C GLY A 280 7.61 -4.74 10.25
N GLY A 281 6.35 -5.18 10.17
CA GLY A 281 5.49 -5.52 11.29
C GLY A 281 4.05 -5.05 11.08
N PHE A 282 3.10 -5.88 11.50
CA PHE A 282 1.70 -5.53 11.62
C PHE A 282 1.34 -5.28 13.08
N TYR A 283 0.77 -4.12 13.38
CA TYR A 283 0.48 -3.70 14.75
C TYR A 283 -1.03 -3.56 14.96
N ILE A 284 -1.54 -4.18 16.02
CA ILE A 284 -2.93 -4.02 16.47
C ILE A 284 -2.92 -2.93 17.52
N THR A 285 -3.51 -1.79 17.20
CA THR A 285 -3.64 -0.63 18.08
C THR A 285 -5.09 -0.46 18.53
N GLY A 286 -5.42 0.69 19.11
CA GLY A 286 -6.77 1.00 19.59
C GLY A 286 -7.07 0.37 20.95
N GLY A 287 -8.09 0.90 21.63
CA GLY A 287 -8.38 0.54 23.02
C GLY A 287 -9.12 -0.77 23.23
N LEU A 288 -9.75 -1.35 22.20
CA LEU A 288 -10.59 -2.54 22.37
C LEU A 288 -9.78 -3.84 22.51
N ALA A 289 -8.75 -4.05 21.68
CA ALA A 289 -7.91 -5.25 21.76
C ALA A 289 -7.19 -5.40 23.12
N PRO A 290 -6.47 -4.38 23.66
CA PRO A 290 -5.79 -4.49 24.95
C PRO A 290 -6.76 -4.62 26.15
N LYS A 291 -8.02 -4.18 26.03
CA LYS A 291 -9.06 -4.40 27.06
C LYS A 291 -9.65 -5.81 27.03
N ASN A 292 -9.44 -6.56 25.94
CA ASN A 292 -10.02 -7.89 25.71
C ASN A 292 -8.94 -8.94 25.36
N LEU A 293 -7.75 -8.81 25.94
CA LEU A 293 -6.55 -9.60 25.60
C LEU A 293 -6.77 -11.11 25.47
N ASP A 294 -7.57 -11.71 26.35
CA ASP A 294 -7.81 -13.17 26.33
C ASP A 294 -8.37 -13.65 24.98
N TYR A 295 -9.22 -12.86 24.32
CA TYR A 295 -9.79 -13.24 23.03
C TYR A 295 -8.81 -13.12 21.86
N PHE A 296 -7.76 -12.29 21.99
CA PHE A 296 -6.74 -12.09 20.96
C PHE A 296 -5.51 -12.99 21.18
N THR A 297 -5.27 -13.44 22.42
CA THR A 297 -4.05 -14.16 22.81
C THR A 297 -4.26 -15.61 23.21
N LYS A 298 -5.42 -15.95 23.80
CA LYS A 298 -5.70 -17.32 24.30
C LYS A 298 -6.69 -18.08 23.43
N LYS A 299 -7.62 -17.36 22.79
CA LYS A 299 -8.51 -17.93 21.79
C LYS A 299 -7.86 -17.74 20.42
N ASP A 300 -7.61 -18.83 19.69
CA ASP A 300 -6.98 -18.78 18.36
C ASP A 300 -7.85 -18.10 17.28
N ILE A 301 -9.00 -17.52 17.65
CA ILE A 301 -10.00 -16.94 16.75
C ILE A 301 -9.39 -15.84 15.88
N PHE A 302 -8.72 -14.86 16.49
CA PHE A 302 -8.17 -13.72 15.75
C PHE A 302 -7.16 -14.15 14.69
N LEU A 303 -6.14 -14.93 15.07
CA LEU A 303 -5.09 -15.37 14.15
C LEU A 303 -5.61 -16.37 13.11
N ASN A 304 -6.52 -17.28 13.48
CA ASN A 304 -7.13 -18.20 12.52
C ASN A 304 -7.90 -17.42 11.44
N SER A 305 -8.75 -16.47 11.85
CA SER A 305 -9.50 -15.61 10.92
C SER A 305 -8.60 -14.69 10.08
N LEU A 306 -7.48 -14.24 10.64
CA LEU A 306 -6.48 -13.42 9.95
C LEU A 306 -5.74 -14.21 8.87
N PHE A 307 -5.26 -15.41 9.21
CA PHE A 307 -4.47 -16.25 8.30
C PHE A 307 -5.31 -17.04 7.30
N ASP A 308 -6.63 -17.06 7.44
CA ASP A 308 -7.55 -17.74 6.53
C ASP A 308 -7.69 -16.98 5.19
N LYS A 309 -6.62 -16.99 4.39
CA LYS A 309 -6.51 -16.31 3.09
C LYS A 309 -6.15 -17.28 1.96
N GLY A 310 -6.51 -18.56 2.08
CA GLY A 310 -6.31 -19.57 1.04
C GLY A 310 -4.83 -19.72 0.63
N ARG A 311 -4.53 -19.71 -0.68
CA ARG A 311 -3.17 -19.94 -1.20
C ARG A 311 -2.11 -18.92 -0.74
N VAL A 312 -2.52 -17.72 -0.32
CA VAL A 312 -1.61 -16.65 0.13
C VAL A 312 -1.43 -16.60 1.64
N SER A 313 -2.00 -17.57 2.39
CA SER A 313 -1.89 -17.62 3.85
C SER A 313 -0.44 -17.65 4.35
N SER A 314 0.47 -18.27 3.60
CA SER A 314 1.90 -18.32 3.92
C SER A 314 2.56 -16.94 3.87
N ALA A 315 2.10 -16.03 3.00
CA ALA A 315 2.62 -14.67 2.91
C ALA A 315 2.31 -13.88 4.20
N LEU A 316 1.11 -14.04 4.75
CA LEU A 316 0.72 -13.38 6.00
C LEU A 316 1.41 -13.99 7.21
N ARG A 317 1.60 -15.32 7.25
CA ARG A 317 2.34 -15.99 8.33
C ARG A 317 3.81 -15.57 8.40
N ALA A 318 4.36 -15.06 7.29
CA ALA A 318 5.71 -14.50 7.24
C ALA A 318 5.80 -13.04 7.72
N CYS A 319 4.68 -12.41 8.11
CA CYS A 319 4.69 -11.06 8.68
C CYS A 319 4.65 -11.13 10.21
N PRO A 320 5.50 -10.36 10.92
CA PRO A 320 5.41 -10.30 12.36
C PRO A 320 4.15 -9.53 12.80
N ILE A 321 3.48 -10.01 13.84
CA ILE A 321 2.22 -9.42 14.34
C ILE A 321 2.37 -9.06 15.81
N TYR A 322 2.00 -7.84 16.15
CA TYR A 322 2.11 -7.27 17.50
C TYR A 322 0.78 -6.69 17.97
N LEU A 323 0.46 -6.82 19.25
CA LEU A 323 -0.65 -6.13 19.91
C LEU A 323 -0.10 -5.08 20.86
N VAL A 324 -0.39 -3.81 20.59
CA VAL A 324 0.15 -2.66 21.32
C VAL A 324 -0.65 -2.44 22.62
N LEU A 325 0.06 -2.24 23.72
CA LEU A 325 -0.50 -2.11 25.06
C LEU A 325 -0.62 -0.66 25.55
N THR A 326 0.12 0.28 24.95
CA THR A 326 0.15 1.69 25.38
C THR A 326 -0.82 2.56 24.59
N GLU A 327 -1.42 3.56 25.25
CA GLU A 327 -2.48 4.41 24.69
C GLU A 327 -1.97 5.77 24.17
N ASP A 328 -0.69 6.12 24.39
CA ASP A 328 -0.08 7.43 24.07
C ASP A 328 0.62 7.50 22.70
N ILE A 329 0.41 6.49 21.85
CA ILE A 329 1.13 6.32 20.58
C ILE A 329 0.84 7.45 19.58
N GLY A 330 -0.40 7.95 19.52
CA GLY A 330 -0.75 9.08 18.65
C GLY A 330 0.05 10.34 18.96
N GLU A 331 0.14 10.70 20.24
CA GLU A 331 0.91 11.87 20.69
C GLU A 331 2.41 11.72 20.40
N ARG A 332 2.97 10.53 20.67
CA ARG A 332 4.38 10.22 20.38
C ARG A 332 4.72 10.34 18.91
N GLY A 333 3.81 9.93 18.02
CA GLY A 333 4.06 10.04 16.58
C GLY A 333 3.88 11.43 16.01
N ALA A 334 2.99 12.26 16.58
CA ALA A 334 2.95 13.68 16.24
C ALA A 334 4.27 14.38 16.57
N HIS A 335 4.86 14.06 17.73
CA HIS A 335 6.19 14.52 18.13
C HIS A 335 7.30 13.99 17.19
N PHE A 336 7.28 12.68 16.87
CA PHE A 336 8.22 12.09 15.92
C PHE A 336 8.20 12.82 14.57
N TYR A 337 7.01 13.03 14.00
CA TYR A 337 6.86 13.70 12.71
C TYR A 337 7.39 15.14 12.75
N ALA A 338 7.14 15.87 13.85
CA ALA A 338 7.64 17.23 14.03
C ALA A 338 9.19 17.32 14.02
N SER A 339 9.88 16.26 14.45
CA SER A 339 11.34 16.24 14.51
C SER A 339 12.03 16.02 13.15
N SER A 340 11.27 15.68 12.10
CA SER A 340 11.81 15.26 10.79
C SER A 340 12.09 16.40 9.78
N PHE A 341 11.76 17.65 10.12
CA PHE A 341 11.95 18.79 9.21
C PHE A 341 13.43 19.26 9.17
N ASN A 342 14.28 18.73 8.26
CA ASN A 342 15.52 19.38 7.74
C ASN A 342 16.32 18.58 6.65
N ASN A 343 16.71 19.26 5.54
CA ASN A 343 17.91 19.10 4.65
C ASN A 343 17.73 18.71 3.15
N ARG A 344 18.28 19.52 2.21
CA ARG A 344 18.66 19.17 0.80
C ARG A 344 19.82 20.05 0.26
N ASN A 345 20.83 19.48 -0.46
CA ASN A 345 21.61 20.11 -1.57
C ASN A 345 22.75 19.26 -2.25
N THR A 346 22.72 19.23 -3.61
CA THR A 346 23.75 19.31 -4.73
C THR A 346 24.93 18.31 -4.90
N MET A 347 25.57 18.00 -6.06
CA MET A 347 25.37 18.05 -7.54
C MET A 347 26.51 17.25 -8.28
N SER A 348 26.19 16.27 -9.16
CA SER A 348 27.01 15.73 -10.29
C SER A 348 26.14 14.95 -11.32
N GLY A 349 26.67 14.42 -12.45
CA GLY A 349 25.87 14.02 -13.63
C GLY A 349 26.43 12.77 -14.27
N ASP A 350 25.55 11.80 -14.53
CA ASP A 350 25.86 10.38 -14.34
C ASP A 350 25.14 9.49 -15.37
N LEU A 351 25.62 8.25 -15.52
CA LEU A 351 24.99 7.25 -16.38
C LEU A 351 24.04 6.39 -15.55
N ILE A 352 22.89 6.01 -16.11
CA ILE A 352 21.97 5.03 -15.49
C ILE A 352 21.49 4.01 -16.52
N ILE A 353 21.13 2.82 -16.06
CA ILE A 353 20.48 1.78 -16.89
C ILE A 353 19.02 1.64 -16.45
N SER A 354 18.12 1.51 -17.42
CA SER A 354 16.78 0.97 -17.19
C SER A 354 16.54 -0.26 -18.05
N GLY A 355 15.73 -1.20 -17.56
CA GLY A 355 15.44 -2.43 -18.27
C GLY A 355 14.03 -2.94 -18.06
N ASP A 356 13.49 -3.58 -19.09
CA ASP A 356 12.25 -4.39 -19.07
C ASP A 356 12.63 -5.85 -19.30
N CYS A 357 12.42 -6.68 -18.28
CA CYS A 357 12.84 -8.09 -18.23
C CYS A 357 11.59 -8.98 -18.13
N GLY A 358 11.09 -9.40 -19.29
CA GLY A 358 10.02 -10.40 -19.38
C GLY A 358 10.56 -11.83 -19.46
N GLY A 359 9.66 -12.82 -19.49
CA GLY A 359 10.05 -14.22 -19.65
C GLY A 359 10.70 -14.53 -21.01
N THR A 360 10.26 -13.87 -22.09
CA THR A 360 10.75 -14.18 -23.46
C THR A 360 11.82 -13.21 -23.94
N ASN A 361 11.77 -11.95 -23.52
CA ASN A 361 12.66 -10.91 -24.00
C ASN A 361 13.10 -10.00 -22.86
N THR A 362 14.32 -9.49 -22.98
CA THR A 362 14.88 -8.43 -22.15
C THR A 362 15.21 -7.22 -23.02
N ARG A 363 14.79 -6.03 -22.61
CA ARG A 363 15.14 -4.75 -23.23
C ARG A 363 15.95 -3.94 -22.22
N LEU A 364 17.08 -3.39 -22.63
CA LEU A 364 17.93 -2.55 -21.80
C LEU A 364 18.20 -1.22 -22.51
N SER A 365 18.22 -0.13 -21.75
CA SER A 365 18.50 1.23 -22.20
C SER A 365 19.52 1.89 -21.27
N LEU A 366 20.54 2.51 -21.85
CA LEU A 366 21.59 3.26 -21.17
C LEU A 366 21.34 4.75 -21.38
N TRP A 367 21.23 5.49 -20.28
CA TRP A 367 20.90 6.90 -20.27
C TRP A 367 22.07 7.72 -19.74
N LEU A 368 22.34 8.85 -20.39
CA LEU A 368 23.18 9.91 -19.84
C LEU A 368 22.28 10.97 -19.22
N ILE A 369 22.42 11.19 -17.91
CA ILE A 369 21.67 12.19 -17.15
C ILE A 369 22.56 13.43 -16.97
N PRO A 370 22.26 14.55 -17.64
CA PRO A 370 22.96 15.80 -17.40
C PRO A 370 22.85 16.25 -15.93
N LYS A 371 23.88 16.96 -15.44
CA LYS A 371 23.85 17.56 -14.10
C LYS A 371 22.71 18.56 -13.97
N GLY A 372 22.06 18.59 -12.80
CA GLY A 372 20.99 19.55 -12.54
C GLY A 372 19.76 19.36 -13.43
N SER A 373 19.65 18.22 -14.10
CA SER A 373 18.39 17.77 -14.67
C SER A 373 17.34 17.75 -13.57
N VAL A 374 16.16 18.29 -13.88
CA VAL A 374 15.00 18.26 -13.01
C VAL A 374 13.90 17.54 -13.78
N SER A 375 13.29 16.54 -13.15
CA SER A 375 12.09 15.92 -13.70
C SER A 375 10.90 16.82 -13.37
N PHE A 376 10.13 17.21 -14.39
CA PHE A 376 8.83 17.85 -14.20
C PHE A 376 7.72 16.79 -14.29
N ARG A 377 6.68 16.90 -13.46
CA ARG A 377 5.51 16.01 -13.57
C ARG A 377 4.85 16.20 -14.94
N GLY A 378 4.45 15.10 -15.58
CA GLY A 378 3.89 15.12 -16.93
C GLY A 378 4.94 15.24 -18.06
N SER A 379 6.21 15.04 -17.72
CA SER A 379 7.30 14.90 -18.69
C SER A 379 8.04 13.58 -18.46
N VAL A 380 8.64 13.04 -19.52
CA VAL A 380 9.53 11.88 -19.39
C VAL A 380 10.71 12.27 -18.50
N ALA A 381 11.16 11.35 -17.65
CA ALA A 381 12.35 11.56 -16.83
C ALA A 381 13.51 12.08 -17.70
N PRO A 382 14.30 13.05 -17.19
CA PRO A 382 15.37 13.66 -17.97
C PRO A 382 16.45 12.63 -18.30
N GLY A 383 17.16 12.82 -19.40
CA GLY A 383 18.24 11.95 -19.86
C GLY A 383 18.18 11.66 -21.35
N GLU A 384 19.33 11.39 -21.96
CA GLU A 384 19.42 10.97 -23.36
C GLU A 384 19.80 9.49 -23.45
N ILE A 385 19.06 8.71 -24.25
CA ILE A 385 19.44 7.33 -24.55
C ILE A 385 20.72 7.37 -25.37
N THR A 386 21.80 6.84 -24.81
CA THR A 386 23.09 6.70 -25.49
C THR A 386 23.24 5.33 -26.16
N PHE A 387 22.52 4.33 -25.66
CA PHE A 387 22.45 2.99 -26.26
C PHE A 387 21.19 2.26 -25.77
N ALA A 388 20.52 1.50 -26.63
CA ALA A 388 19.41 0.63 -26.26
C ALA A 388 19.40 -0.64 -27.11
N LYS A 389 19.06 -1.78 -26.50
CA LYS A 389 19.01 -3.05 -27.22
C LYS A 389 18.03 -4.04 -26.61
N LYS A 390 17.45 -4.87 -27.47
CA LYS A 390 16.58 -5.99 -27.13
C LYS A 390 17.30 -7.32 -27.33
N TYR A 391 17.11 -8.23 -26.38
CA TYR A 391 17.65 -9.58 -26.35
C TYR A 391 16.51 -10.58 -26.27
N HIS A 392 16.64 -11.68 -27.02
CA HIS A 392 15.77 -12.85 -26.91
C HIS A 392 16.37 -13.79 -25.86
N ASN A 393 15.65 -14.04 -24.77
CA ASN A 393 16.23 -14.66 -23.57
C ASN A 393 16.67 -16.11 -23.81
N GLU A 394 16.01 -16.83 -24.71
CA GLU A 394 16.36 -18.21 -25.08
C GLU A 394 17.76 -18.37 -25.71
N ASN A 395 18.39 -17.27 -26.14
CA ASN A 395 19.71 -17.29 -26.75
C ASN A 395 20.86 -17.19 -25.74
N TYR A 396 20.58 -17.03 -24.44
CA TYR A 396 21.59 -16.76 -23.42
C TYR A 396 21.42 -17.70 -22.21
N GLY A 397 22.53 -18.10 -21.60
CA GLY A 397 22.50 -19.02 -20.46
C GLY A 397 22.14 -18.36 -19.13
N SER A 398 22.28 -17.04 -19.04
CA SER A 398 21.94 -16.27 -17.84
C SER A 398 21.63 -14.81 -18.14
N PHE A 399 20.98 -14.13 -17.21
CA PHE A 399 20.77 -12.68 -17.31
C PHE A 399 22.08 -11.88 -17.18
N SER A 400 23.05 -12.33 -16.39
CA SER A 400 24.34 -11.66 -16.27
C SER A 400 25.08 -11.61 -17.61
N GLU A 401 25.00 -12.69 -18.41
CA GLU A 401 25.54 -12.73 -19.77
C GLU A 401 24.96 -11.62 -20.65
N VAL A 402 23.64 -11.37 -20.54
CA VAL A 402 22.96 -10.28 -21.25
C VAL A 402 23.48 -8.91 -20.79
N CYS A 403 23.72 -8.70 -19.49
CA CYS A 403 24.27 -7.45 -18.96
C CYS A 403 25.70 -7.19 -19.44
N HIS A 404 26.60 -8.19 -19.39
CA HIS A 404 27.98 -8.05 -19.89
C HIS A 404 28.00 -7.76 -21.39
N LEU A 405 27.16 -8.45 -22.17
CA LEU A 405 27.02 -8.19 -23.60
C LEU A 405 26.52 -6.76 -23.85
N PHE A 406 25.50 -6.32 -23.12
CA PHE A 406 24.98 -4.95 -23.22
C PHE A 406 26.03 -3.89 -22.90
N MET A 407 26.79 -4.04 -21.82
CA MET A 407 27.84 -3.09 -21.43
C MET A 407 28.98 -3.04 -22.47
N LYS A 408 29.36 -4.20 -23.02
CA LYS A 408 30.36 -4.31 -24.09
C LYS A 408 29.90 -3.63 -25.37
N GLU A 409 28.67 -3.86 -25.79
CA GLU A 409 28.10 -3.27 -27.01
C GLU A 409 27.82 -1.77 -26.87
N ALA A 410 27.47 -1.33 -25.67
CA ALA A 410 27.38 0.08 -25.29
C ALA A 410 28.75 0.78 -25.21
N LYS A 411 29.86 0.04 -25.34
CA LYS A 411 31.25 0.53 -25.26
C LYS A 411 31.54 1.29 -23.96
N LEU A 412 31.06 0.77 -22.84
CA LEU A 412 31.36 1.33 -21.52
C LEU A 412 32.81 0.97 -21.14
N VAL A 413 33.72 1.96 -21.17
CA VAL A 413 35.15 1.75 -20.85
C VAL A 413 35.61 2.57 -19.63
N ASP A 414 35.24 3.86 -19.55
CA ASP A 414 35.80 4.81 -18.55
C ASP A 414 34.77 5.36 -17.54
N LYS A 415 33.46 5.13 -17.76
CA LYS A 415 32.39 5.60 -16.88
C LYS A 415 31.31 4.51 -16.77
N LEU A 416 31.17 3.93 -15.57
CA LEU A 416 30.13 2.95 -15.30
C LEU A 416 28.81 3.65 -14.92
N PRO A 417 27.66 3.00 -15.17
CA PRO A 417 26.37 3.44 -14.63
C PRO A 417 26.41 3.50 -13.10
N VAL A 418 25.81 4.54 -12.54
CA VAL A 418 25.65 4.71 -11.10
C VAL A 418 24.46 3.88 -10.60
N ALA A 419 23.33 3.92 -11.32
CA ALA A 419 22.12 3.19 -10.98
C ALA A 419 21.66 2.29 -12.14
N CYS A 420 21.06 1.15 -11.80
CA CYS A 420 20.39 0.25 -12.73
C CYS A 420 19.03 -0.16 -12.15
N VAL A 421 17.95 0.02 -12.92
CA VAL A 421 16.62 -0.46 -12.55
C VAL A 421 16.11 -1.46 -13.58
N LEU A 422 15.66 -2.61 -13.10
CA LEU A 422 15.10 -3.68 -13.92
C LEU A 422 13.65 -3.90 -13.51
N ALA A 423 12.71 -3.59 -14.41
CA ALA A 423 11.33 -4.01 -14.30
C ALA A 423 11.24 -5.48 -14.67
N CYS A 424 10.75 -6.33 -13.77
CA CYS A 424 10.67 -7.77 -14.00
C CYS A 424 9.23 -8.27 -13.89
N ALA A 425 8.84 -9.15 -14.82
CA ALA A 425 7.54 -9.81 -14.82
C ALA A 425 7.51 -10.94 -13.78
N GLY A 426 7.34 -10.58 -12.51
CA GLY A 426 7.23 -11.51 -11.39
C GLY A 426 7.32 -10.83 -10.02
N PRO A 427 7.05 -11.57 -8.93
CA PRO A 427 7.22 -11.06 -7.58
C PRO A 427 8.70 -10.84 -7.28
N ILE A 428 9.04 -9.66 -6.78
CA ILE A 428 10.40 -9.34 -6.33
C ILE A 428 10.49 -9.64 -4.84
N LEU A 429 11.43 -10.50 -4.44
CA LEU A 429 11.71 -10.79 -3.04
C LEU A 429 13.19 -10.52 -2.77
N ASN A 430 13.53 -9.71 -1.78
CA ASN A 430 14.92 -9.38 -1.43
C ASN A 430 15.75 -8.91 -2.64
N ASN A 431 15.18 -8.01 -3.45
CA ASN A 431 15.81 -7.49 -4.67
C ASN A 431 16.22 -8.60 -5.66
N THR A 432 15.45 -9.69 -5.70
CA THR A 432 15.68 -10.88 -6.51
C THR A 432 14.39 -11.31 -7.20
N VAL A 433 14.48 -11.84 -8.41
CA VAL A 433 13.37 -12.51 -9.12
C VAL A 433 13.82 -13.83 -9.71
N GLU A 434 12.90 -14.81 -9.73
CA GLU A 434 13.10 -16.11 -10.38
C GLU A 434 12.02 -16.30 -11.46
N PHE A 435 12.44 -16.53 -12.70
CA PHE A 435 11.53 -16.78 -13.82
C PHE A 435 11.25 -18.26 -13.96
N THR A 436 10.03 -18.67 -13.65
CA THR A 436 9.56 -20.07 -13.77
C THR A 436 9.25 -20.48 -15.21
N ASN A 437 9.07 -19.51 -16.11
CA ASN A 437 8.69 -19.74 -17.51
C ASN A 437 9.87 -19.75 -18.49
N ILE A 438 11.11 -19.62 -18.01
CA ILE A 438 12.34 -19.69 -18.82
C ILE A 438 12.90 -21.11 -18.71
N LYS A 439 13.26 -21.72 -19.84
CA LYS A 439 13.68 -23.13 -19.95
C LYS A 439 14.78 -23.54 -18.97
N ASP A 440 15.69 -22.62 -18.65
CA ASP A 440 16.83 -22.83 -17.75
C ASP A 440 16.68 -22.14 -16.38
N GLY A 441 15.50 -21.60 -16.06
CA GLY A 441 15.19 -21.04 -14.73
C GLY A 441 16.06 -19.86 -14.34
N TRP A 442 16.01 -18.75 -15.10
CA TRP A 442 16.80 -17.56 -14.77
C TRP A 442 16.45 -17.01 -13.40
N LYS A 443 17.51 -16.68 -12.65
CA LYS A 443 17.45 -15.89 -11.42
C LYS A 443 18.20 -14.59 -11.65
N ILE A 444 17.57 -13.47 -11.33
CA ILE A 444 18.23 -12.16 -11.32
C ILE A 444 18.38 -11.75 -9.85
N ASP A 445 19.63 -11.63 -9.39
CA ASP A 445 20.00 -11.20 -8.02
C ASP A 445 20.62 -9.80 -8.11
N GLY A 446 19.88 -8.77 -7.69
CA GLY A 446 20.32 -7.37 -7.76
C GLY A 446 21.67 -7.11 -7.08
N PRO A 447 21.85 -7.48 -5.80
CA PRO A 447 23.13 -7.38 -5.11
C PRO A 447 24.27 -8.17 -5.76
N GLY A 448 23.95 -9.30 -6.40
CA GLY A 448 24.88 -10.07 -7.23
C GLY A 448 25.38 -9.24 -8.41
N LEU A 449 24.47 -8.61 -9.15
CA LEU A 449 24.78 -7.75 -10.29
C LEU A 449 25.55 -6.48 -9.88
N GLU A 450 25.27 -5.88 -8.72
CA GLU A 450 26.05 -4.75 -8.18
C GLU A 450 27.53 -5.10 -8.07
N ARG A 451 27.83 -6.25 -7.43
CA ARG A 451 29.20 -6.73 -7.25
C ARG A 451 29.86 -7.13 -8.56
N GLU A 452 29.12 -7.80 -9.43
CA GLU A 452 29.64 -8.36 -10.67
C GLU A 452 29.90 -7.29 -11.74
N LEU A 453 28.99 -6.32 -11.89
CA LEU A 453 29.04 -5.28 -12.93
C LEU A 453 29.69 -3.98 -12.45
N GLY A 454 29.90 -3.83 -11.13
CA GLY A 454 30.49 -2.62 -10.52
C GLY A 454 29.55 -1.41 -10.53
N ILE A 455 28.24 -1.62 -10.72
CA ILE A 455 27.20 -0.58 -10.65
C ILE A 455 26.93 -0.27 -9.18
N ALA A 456 26.80 1.02 -8.82
CA ALA A 456 26.72 1.42 -7.42
C ALA A 456 25.40 0.98 -6.74
N THR A 457 24.29 0.94 -7.49
CA THR A 457 23.00 0.43 -7.01
C THR A 457 22.24 -0.26 -8.15
N VAL A 458 21.75 -1.47 -7.91
CA VAL A 458 20.88 -2.22 -8.82
C VAL A 458 19.57 -2.52 -8.08
N LYS A 459 18.44 -2.09 -8.64
CA LYS A 459 17.12 -2.38 -8.10
C LYS A 459 16.25 -3.13 -9.10
N LEU A 460 15.68 -4.24 -8.64
CA LEU A 460 14.62 -4.95 -9.33
C LEU A 460 13.29 -4.42 -8.81
N ILE A 461 12.40 -4.07 -9.72
CA ILE A 461 11.03 -3.68 -9.42
C ILE A 461 10.07 -4.58 -10.19
N ASN A 462 8.88 -4.78 -9.64
CA ASN A 462 7.82 -5.46 -10.36
C ASN A 462 7.38 -4.61 -11.59
N ASP A 463 6.93 -5.27 -12.65
CA ASP A 463 6.47 -4.64 -13.89
C ASP A 463 5.31 -3.65 -13.68
N PHE A 464 4.38 -3.92 -12.77
CA PHE A 464 3.34 -2.96 -12.39
C PHE A 464 3.88 -1.79 -11.56
N ALA A 465 4.87 -2.01 -10.69
CA ALA A 465 5.55 -0.89 -10.03
C ALA A 465 6.28 0.01 -11.05
N ALA A 466 6.86 -0.58 -12.09
CA ALA A 466 7.41 0.16 -13.21
C ALA A 466 6.31 0.93 -13.95
N MET A 467 5.16 0.31 -14.24
CA MET A 467 4.01 1.03 -14.80
C MET A 467 3.58 2.21 -13.92
N GLY A 468 3.53 2.02 -12.60
CA GLY A 468 3.20 3.05 -11.63
C GLY A 468 4.10 4.26 -11.72
N TYR A 469 5.43 4.08 -11.70
CA TYR A 469 6.38 5.18 -11.94
C TYR A 469 6.20 5.81 -13.32
N GLY A 470 5.83 5.00 -14.32
CA GLY A 470 5.53 5.49 -15.67
C GLY A 470 4.38 6.50 -15.71
N LEU A 471 3.38 6.39 -14.83
CA LEU A 471 2.24 7.32 -14.77
C LEU A 471 2.67 8.76 -14.55
N LEU A 472 3.78 8.99 -13.84
CA LEU A 472 4.33 10.31 -13.55
C LEU A 472 4.86 11.01 -14.81
N THR A 473 5.05 10.25 -15.90
CA THR A 473 5.58 10.72 -17.18
C THR A 473 4.51 10.98 -18.24
N LEU A 474 3.24 10.69 -17.94
CA LEU A 474 2.13 10.78 -18.88
C LEU A 474 1.88 12.21 -19.35
N LYS A 475 1.73 12.38 -20.67
CA LYS A 475 1.29 13.63 -21.30
C LYS A 475 -0.23 13.64 -21.47
N PRO A 476 -0.88 14.81 -21.53
CA PRO A 476 -2.35 14.90 -21.63
C PRO A 476 -3.01 14.14 -22.79
N HIS A 477 -2.31 13.89 -23.90
CA HIS A 477 -2.83 13.12 -25.03
C HIS A 477 -2.67 11.60 -24.90
N GLU A 478 -1.98 11.13 -23.85
CA GLU A 478 -1.68 9.71 -23.61
C GLU A 478 -2.71 9.05 -22.68
N TYR A 479 -3.75 9.78 -22.26
CA TYR A 479 -4.86 9.25 -21.47
C TYR A 479 -6.19 9.94 -21.81
N ILE A 480 -7.29 9.27 -21.47
CA ILE A 480 -8.65 9.81 -21.51
C ILE A 480 -9.10 10.10 -20.08
N VAL A 481 -9.64 11.30 -19.85
CA VAL A 481 -10.27 11.66 -18.58
C VAL A 481 -11.67 11.04 -18.53
N LEU A 482 -11.96 10.21 -17.52
CA LEU A 482 -13.25 9.53 -17.39
C LEU A 482 -14.26 10.27 -16.50
N ASN A 483 -13.82 11.17 -15.62
CA ASN A 483 -14.71 12.01 -14.81
C ASN A 483 -14.13 13.42 -14.58
N GLU A 484 -14.99 14.36 -14.18
CA GLU A 484 -14.66 15.78 -14.03
C GLU A 484 -13.96 16.14 -12.71
N ALA A 485 -13.46 15.16 -11.95
CA ALA A 485 -12.72 15.46 -10.72
C ALA A 485 -11.35 16.08 -11.03
N GLU A 486 -10.89 16.96 -10.16
CA GLU A 486 -9.59 17.61 -10.29
C GLU A 486 -8.51 16.82 -9.57
N LYS A 487 -7.29 16.87 -10.12
CA LYS A 487 -6.10 16.26 -9.52
C LYS A 487 -5.60 17.11 -8.36
N GLU A 488 -5.38 16.47 -7.22
CA GLU A 488 -4.78 17.06 -6.04
C GLU A 488 -3.27 16.73 -5.99
N GLU A 489 -2.44 17.78 -6.00
CA GLU A 489 -0.99 17.64 -6.08
C GLU A 489 -0.40 17.06 -4.78
N GLY A 490 0.43 16.01 -4.90
CA GLY A 490 1.08 15.38 -3.74
C GLY A 490 0.22 14.34 -3.02
N MET A 491 -1.05 14.19 -3.42
CA MET A 491 -1.91 13.10 -2.95
C MET A 491 -1.52 11.77 -3.62
N PRO A 492 -1.92 10.61 -3.04
CA PRO A 492 -1.62 9.31 -3.61
C PRO A 492 -2.11 9.16 -5.05
N ILE A 493 -1.41 8.35 -5.81
CA ILE A 493 -1.81 7.90 -7.15
C ILE A 493 -2.03 6.40 -7.05
N ALA A 494 -2.99 5.84 -7.78
CA ALA A 494 -3.08 4.38 -7.89
C ALA A 494 -3.45 3.95 -9.30
N THR A 495 -3.15 2.71 -9.63
CA THR A 495 -3.50 2.13 -10.91
C THR A 495 -3.96 0.70 -10.78
N ILE A 496 -4.84 0.33 -11.70
CA ILE A 496 -5.33 -1.02 -11.90
C ILE A 496 -5.27 -1.33 -13.39
N GLY A 497 -4.75 -2.50 -13.75
CA GLY A 497 -4.57 -2.88 -15.15
C GLY A 497 -4.93 -4.31 -15.43
N ALA A 498 -5.91 -4.51 -16.31
CA ALA A 498 -6.33 -5.83 -16.77
C ALA A 498 -5.60 -6.21 -18.08
N GLY A 499 -4.99 -7.40 -18.08
CA GLY A 499 -4.30 -8.00 -19.22
C GLY A 499 -4.39 -9.52 -19.17
N THR A 500 -3.26 -10.22 -19.15
CA THR A 500 -3.22 -11.66 -18.86
C THR A 500 -3.61 -11.97 -17.41
N GLY A 501 -3.34 -11.04 -16.48
CA GLY A 501 -3.82 -11.03 -15.10
C GLY A 501 -4.42 -9.67 -14.75
N LEU A 502 -4.51 -9.38 -13.46
CA LEU A 502 -4.96 -8.10 -12.91
C LEU A 502 -3.91 -7.53 -11.96
N GLY A 503 -3.15 -6.56 -12.43
CA GLY A 503 -2.15 -5.88 -11.62
C GLY A 503 -2.70 -4.61 -10.99
N GLU A 504 -2.21 -4.30 -9.80
CA GLU A 504 -2.46 -3.06 -9.09
C GLU A 504 -1.15 -2.53 -8.50
N CYS A 505 -1.02 -1.21 -8.44
CA CYS A 505 0.00 -0.58 -7.62
C CYS A 505 -0.46 0.82 -7.22
N TYR A 506 0.23 1.41 -6.25
CA TYR A 506 -0.03 2.78 -5.84
C TYR A 506 1.28 3.54 -5.65
N LEU A 507 1.20 4.86 -5.65
CA LEU A 507 2.30 5.75 -5.42
C LEU A 507 1.93 6.77 -4.36
N THR A 508 2.89 7.11 -3.52
CA THR A 508 2.73 8.17 -2.52
C THR A 508 3.88 9.16 -2.63
N ALA A 509 3.59 10.43 -2.40
CA ALA A 509 4.59 11.49 -2.43
C ALA A 509 5.21 11.69 -1.04
N ASP A 510 6.52 11.99 -1.01
CA ASP A 510 7.18 12.54 0.17
C ASP A 510 6.82 14.02 0.38
N VAL A 511 7.39 14.63 1.43
CA VAL A 511 7.17 16.04 1.80
C VAL A 511 7.58 17.03 0.71
N ASP A 512 8.46 16.62 -0.20
CA ASP A 512 8.98 17.43 -1.30
C ASP A 512 8.27 17.10 -2.64
N GLY A 513 7.28 16.22 -2.61
CA GLY A 513 6.51 15.85 -3.78
C GLY A 513 7.15 14.78 -4.67
N HIS A 514 8.15 14.02 -4.21
CA HIS A 514 8.68 12.88 -4.94
C HIS A 514 7.85 11.63 -4.68
N TYR A 515 7.37 10.99 -5.74
CA TYR A 515 6.57 9.77 -5.62
C TYR A 515 7.43 8.52 -5.52
N SER A 516 7.11 7.65 -4.58
CA SER A 516 7.57 6.25 -4.53
C SER A 516 6.43 5.32 -4.90
N CYS A 517 6.70 4.30 -5.71
CA CYS A 517 5.70 3.31 -6.13
C CYS A 517 5.83 2.01 -5.33
N PHE A 518 4.67 1.46 -4.96
CA PHE A 518 4.53 0.23 -4.21
C PHE A 518 3.67 -0.75 -5.00
N ALA A 519 4.25 -1.89 -5.36
CA ALA A 519 3.51 -3.00 -5.96
C ALA A 519 2.55 -3.60 -4.93
N CYS A 520 1.39 -4.06 -5.38
CA CYS A 520 0.49 -4.88 -4.58
C CYS A 520 -0.14 -6.00 -5.40
N GLU A 521 -0.65 -7.01 -4.71
CA GLU A 521 -1.33 -8.16 -5.33
C GLU A 521 -2.86 -7.97 -5.27
N GLY A 522 -3.33 -6.74 -5.48
CA GLY A 522 -4.74 -6.34 -5.31
C GLY A 522 -5.71 -7.16 -6.14
N GLY A 523 -5.31 -7.57 -7.34
CA GLY A 523 -6.11 -8.46 -8.21
C GLY A 523 -6.35 -9.87 -7.64
N HIS A 524 -5.65 -10.25 -6.58
CA HIS A 524 -5.86 -11.51 -5.84
C HIS A 524 -6.84 -11.42 -4.66
N THR A 525 -7.42 -10.23 -4.43
CA THR A 525 -8.52 -10.03 -3.49
C THR A 525 -9.81 -10.71 -3.96
N ASP A 526 -10.81 -10.80 -3.09
CA ASP A 526 -11.99 -11.63 -3.28
C ASP A 526 -12.94 -11.03 -4.32
N PHE A 527 -13.47 -11.86 -5.23
CA PHE A 527 -14.58 -11.42 -6.07
C PHE A 527 -15.89 -11.44 -5.27
N ALA A 528 -16.50 -10.27 -5.08
CA ALA A 528 -17.82 -10.13 -4.46
C ALA A 528 -18.90 -10.06 -5.55
N PRO A 529 -19.73 -11.11 -5.75
CA PRO A 529 -20.79 -11.07 -6.76
C PRO A 529 -21.88 -10.04 -6.40
N ALA A 530 -22.31 -9.25 -7.38
CA ALA A 530 -23.21 -8.10 -7.16
C ALA A 530 -24.69 -8.43 -7.30
N ASP A 531 -25.05 -9.45 -8.08
CA ASP A 531 -26.42 -9.84 -8.35
C ASP A 531 -26.60 -11.36 -8.50
N THR A 532 -27.83 -11.79 -8.74
CA THR A 532 -28.17 -13.21 -8.92
C THR A 532 -27.37 -13.87 -10.05
N MET A 533 -27.16 -13.19 -11.18
CA MET A 533 -26.42 -13.73 -12.32
C MET A 533 -24.96 -13.97 -11.95
N GLU A 534 -24.35 -13.02 -11.23
CA GLU A 534 -22.98 -13.14 -10.75
C GLU A 534 -22.82 -14.15 -9.62
N ILE A 535 -23.82 -14.33 -8.76
CA ILE A 535 -23.84 -15.40 -7.74
C ILE A 535 -23.83 -16.76 -8.43
N GLU A 536 -24.62 -16.94 -9.49
CA GLU A 536 -24.61 -18.17 -10.27
C GLU A 536 -23.26 -18.40 -10.98
N LEU A 537 -22.69 -17.36 -11.60
CA LEU A 537 -21.35 -17.41 -12.18
C LEU A 537 -20.29 -17.78 -11.12
N TYR A 538 -20.37 -17.16 -9.95
CA TYR A 538 -19.49 -17.41 -8.82
C TYR A 538 -19.54 -18.88 -8.39
N ASN A 539 -20.73 -19.43 -8.22
CA ASN A 539 -20.91 -20.84 -7.85
C ASN A 539 -20.37 -21.78 -8.93
N SER A 540 -20.64 -21.47 -10.21
CA SER A 540 -20.12 -22.27 -11.33
C SER A 540 -18.60 -22.29 -11.39
N ILE A 541 -17.94 -21.16 -11.14
CA ILE A 541 -16.46 -21.08 -11.11
C ILE A 541 -15.91 -21.80 -9.88
N LYS A 542 -16.55 -21.68 -8.72
CA LYS A 542 -16.13 -22.40 -7.50
C LYS A 542 -16.14 -23.90 -7.70
N GLU A 543 -17.21 -24.43 -8.30
CA GLU A 543 -17.32 -25.84 -8.63
C GLU A 543 -16.24 -26.27 -9.64
N GLU A 544 -16.03 -25.49 -10.72
CA GLU A 544 -15.01 -25.79 -11.73
C GLU A 544 -13.58 -25.78 -11.15
N LEU A 545 -13.29 -24.87 -10.22
CA LEU A 545 -11.98 -24.77 -9.57
C LEU A 545 -11.82 -25.70 -8.36
N GLY A 546 -12.90 -26.36 -7.91
CA GLY A 546 -12.91 -27.15 -6.67
C GLY A 546 -12.58 -26.33 -5.43
N CYS A 547 -12.99 -25.06 -5.37
CA CYS A 547 -12.76 -24.21 -4.20
C CYS A 547 -14.02 -24.04 -3.35
N ASP A 548 -13.93 -24.41 -2.07
CA ASP A 548 -15.10 -24.43 -1.17
C ASP A 548 -15.49 -23.05 -0.64
N ARG A 549 -14.59 -22.06 -0.72
CA ARG A 549 -14.78 -20.74 -0.10
C ARG A 549 -14.90 -19.61 -1.11
N ARG A 550 -13.81 -19.31 -1.84
CA ARG A 550 -13.69 -18.13 -2.71
C ARG A 550 -12.67 -18.29 -3.84
N PHE A 551 -12.66 -17.34 -4.77
CA PHE A 551 -11.59 -17.14 -5.76
C PHE A 551 -11.29 -15.65 -5.93
N SER A 552 -10.17 -15.32 -6.57
CA SER A 552 -9.72 -13.93 -6.76
C SER A 552 -10.48 -13.18 -7.84
N VAL A 553 -10.64 -11.87 -7.68
CA VAL A 553 -11.25 -10.97 -8.68
C VAL A 553 -10.59 -11.05 -10.06
N GLU A 554 -9.28 -11.32 -10.14
CA GLU A 554 -8.58 -11.61 -11.40
C GLU A 554 -9.24 -12.72 -12.24
N ARG A 555 -9.90 -13.71 -11.61
CA ARG A 555 -10.60 -14.80 -12.33
C ARG A 555 -11.80 -14.32 -13.13
N ILE A 556 -12.26 -13.09 -12.88
CA ILE A 556 -13.30 -12.39 -13.62
C ILE A 556 -12.67 -11.24 -14.41
N VAL A 557 -11.87 -10.41 -13.76
CA VAL A 557 -11.29 -9.18 -14.31
C VAL A 557 -9.89 -9.45 -14.88
N SER A 558 -9.84 -10.27 -15.92
CA SER A 558 -8.64 -10.48 -16.76
C SER A 558 -9.05 -10.97 -18.15
N GLY A 559 -8.10 -11.10 -19.08
CA GLY A 559 -8.34 -11.68 -20.39
C GLY A 559 -8.90 -13.11 -20.30
N PRO A 560 -8.28 -14.01 -19.50
CA PRO A 560 -8.86 -15.30 -19.18
C PRO A 560 -10.20 -15.20 -18.45
N GLY A 561 -10.39 -14.22 -17.56
CA GLY A 561 -11.66 -14.00 -16.87
C GLY A 561 -12.82 -13.68 -17.81
N LEU A 562 -12.59 -12.85 -18.83
CA LEU A 562 -13.59 -12.58 -19.87
C LEU A 562 -14.02 -13.86 -20.62
N ALA A 563 -13.08 -14.78 -20.87
CA ALA A 563 -13.39 -16.09 -21.45
C ALA A 563 -14.23 -16.96 -20.51
N THR A 564 -13.93 -16.93 -19.20
CA THR A 564 -14.70 -17.63 -18.17
C THR A 564 -16.16 -17.15 -18.13
N ILE A 565 -16.39 -15.83 -18.19
CA ILE A 565 -17.75 -15.27 -18.21
C ILE A 565 -18.51 -15.75 -19.45
N TYR A 566 -17.90 -15.66 -20.64
CA TYR A 566 -18.54 -16.16 -21.87
C TYR A 566 -18.84 -17.66 -21.80
N LYS A 567 -17.91 -18.48 -21.27
CA LYS A 567 -18.11 -19.92 -21.10
C LYS A 567 -19.33 -20.22 -20.22
N PHE A 568 -19.48 -19.51 -19.11
CA PHE A 568 -20.67 -19.62 -18.25
C PHE A 568 -21.95 -19.24 -19.00
N LEU A 569 -21.96 -18.07 -19.66
CA LEU A 569 -23.14 -17.60 -20.41
C LEU A 569 -23.53 -18.55 -21.53
N SER A 570 -22.56 -19.12 -22.27
CA SER A 570 -22.83 -20.09 -23.34
C SER A 570 -23.46 -21.39 -22.85
N LYS A 571 -23.14 -21.82 -21.62
CA LYS A 571 -23.77 -22.98 -20.98
C LYS A 571 -25.17 -22.65 -20.47
N LYS A 572 -25.35 -21.46 -19.91
CA LYS A 572 -26.63 -21.00 -19.34
C LYS A 572 -27.67 -20.68 -20.42
N PHE A 573 -27.23 -20.17 -21.57
CA PHE A 573 -28.08 -19.75 -22.69
C PHE A 573 -27.63 -20.40 -24.01
N PRO A 574 -27.72 -21.74 -24.14
CA PRO A 574 -27.27 -22.46 -25.34
C PRO A 574 -27.99 -22.00 -26.62
N GLU A 575 -29.22 -21.53 -26.51
CA GLU A 575 -30.02 -21.00 -27.61
C GLU A 575 -29.50 -19.68 -28.18
N LYS A 576 -28.67 -18.95 -27.43
CA LYS A 576 -28.09 -17.67 -27.84
C LYS A 576 -26.67 -17.80 -28.39
N VAL A 577 -26.13 -19.02 -28.45
CA VAL A 577 -24.75 -19.26 -28.89
C VAL A 577 -24.64 -19.10 -30.40
N ASN A 578 -23.82 -18.15 -30.85
CA ASN A 578 -23.40 -18.06 -32.24
C ASN A 578 -22.34 -19.12 -32.56
N ALA A 579 -22.68 -20.09 -33.41
CA ALA A 579 -21.82 -21.24 -33.72
C ALA A 579 -20.43 -20.84 -34.23
N LYS A 580 -20.33 -19.80 -35.09
CA LYS A 580 -19.06 -19.37 -35.68
C LYS A 580 -18.13 -18.75 -34.63
N VAL A 581 -18.69 -17.90 -33.76
CA VAL A 581 -17.94 -17.27 -32.66
C VAL A 581 -17.50 -18.34 -31.65
N HIS A 582 -18.39 -19.29 -31.33
CA HIS A 582 -18.11 -20.35 -30.39
C HIS A 582 -17.01 -21.30 -30.89
N GLU A 583 -17.01 -21.66 -32.17
CA GLU A 583 -15.93 -22.46 -32.78
C GLU A 583 -14.58 -21.73 -32.73
N ALA A 584 -14.56 -20.43 -33.05
CA ALA A 584 -13.36 -19.60 -32.92
C ALA A 584 -12.87 -19.53 -31.46
N PHE A 585 -13.79 -19.41 -30.49
CA PHE A 585 -13.47 -19.43 -29.07
C PHE A 585 -12.83 -20.76 -28.64
N MET A 586 -13.41 -21.90 -29.04
CA MET A 586 -12.89 -23.22 -28.66
C MET A 586 -11.50 -23.51 -29.25
N THR A 587 -11.17 -22.93 -30.41
CA THR A 587 -9.87 -23.13 -31.08
C THR A 587 -8.77 -22.17 -30.61
N ALA A 588 -9.14 -21.03 -30.01
CA ALA A 588 -8.21 -19.94 -29.67
C ALA A 588 -7.28 -20.19 -28.47
N LYS A 589 -7.47 -21.28 -27.70
CA LYS A 589 -6.66 -21.63 -26.50
C LYS A 589 -6.48 -20.42 -25.55
N SER A 590 -5.26 -19.92 -25.36
CA SER A 590 -4.96 -18.77 -24.48
C SER A 590 -5.51 -17.43 -24.98
N LEU A 591 -5.96 -17.35 -26.24
CA LEU A 591 -6.52 -16.14 -26.85
C LEU A 591 -8.06 -16.10 -26.79
N GLN A 592 -8.70 -16.99 -26.04
CA GLN A 592 -10.15 -17.04 -25.87
C GLN A 592 -10.78 -15.69 -25.49
N GLY A 593 -10.20 -14.98 -24.51
CA GLY A 593 -10.69 -13.66 -24.11
C GLY A 593 -10.63 -12.63 -25.25
N LYS A 594 -9.63 -12.74 -26.13
CA LYS A 594 -9.54 -11.89 -27.32
C LYS A 594 -10.69 -12.15 -28.28
N ILE A 595 -11.07 -13.41 -28.52
CA ILE A 595 -12.22 -13.74 -29.37
C ILE A 595 -13.50 -13.10 -28.82
N VAL A 596 -13.73 -13.19 -27.50
CA VAL A 596 -14.89 -12.56 -26.86
C VAL A 596 -14.85 -11.05 -27.05
N GLY A 597 -13.71 -10.39 -26.79
CA GLY A 597 -13.56 -8.94 -26.97
C GLY A 597 -13.77 -8.47 -28.41
N ASP A 598 -13.17 -9.16 -29.39
CA ASP A 598 -13.28 -8.82 -30.82
C ASP A 598 -14.73 -8.90 -31.33
N ASN A 599 -15.55 -9.78 -30.74
CA ASN A 599 -16.94 -10.00 -31.16
C ASN A 599 -17.96 -9.31 -30.24
N ALA A 600 -17.53 -8.60 -29.18
CA ALA A 600 -18.42 -8.01 -28.19
C ALA A 600 -19.43 -6.99 -28.78
N LYS A 601 -19.11 -6.34 -29.90
CA LYS A 601 -20.04 -5.41 -30.58
C LYS A 601 -21.06 -6.08 -31.49
N THR A 602 -20.83 -7.33 -31.88
CA THR A 602 -21.60 -8.02 -32.93
C THR A 602 -22.28 -9.29 -32.46
N ASP A 603 -21.89 -9.84 -31.32
CA ASP A 603 -22.42 -11.07 -30.74
C ASP A 603 -23.04 -10.79 -29.36
N GLU A 604 -24.26 -11.29 -29.13
CA GLU A 604 -25.06 -10.99 -27.93
C GLU A 604 -24.37 -11.49 -26.64
N LEU A 605 -23.89 -12.73 -26.63
CA LEU A 605 -23.26 -13.31 -25.44
C LEU A 605 -21.87 -12.72 -25.18
N CYS A 606 -21.13 -12.37 -26.24
CA CYS A 606 -19.87 -11.63 -26.09
C CYS A 606 -20.10 -10.22 -25.55
N ASN A 607 -21.14 -9.51 -25.99
CA ASN A 607 -21.51 -8.21 -25.42
C ASN A 607 -21.84 -8.34 -23.93
N GLN A 608 -22.69 -9.32 -23.57
CA GLN A 608 -23.09 -9.53 -22.17
C GLN A 608 -21.88 -9.90 -21.30
N ALA A 609 -20.97 -10.73 -21.80
CA ALA A 609 -19.74 -11.06 -21.09
C ALA A 609 -18.85 -9.83 -20.85
N MET A 610 -18.73 -8.95 -21.86
CA MET A 610 -17.97 -7.70 -21.75
C MET A 610 -18.61 -6.73 -20.74
N GLU A 611 -19.95 -6.61 -20.72
CA GLU A 611 -20.65 -5.76 -19.76
C GLU A 611 -20.45 -6.22 -18.31
N MET A 612 -20.57 -7.54 -18.05
CA MET A 612 -20.27 -8.12 -16.72
C MET A 612 -18.80 -7.91 -16.33
N PHE A 613 -17.86 -8.08 -17.28
CA PHE A 613 -16.43 -7.83 -17.04
C PHE A 613 -16.18 -6.36 -16.66
N VAL A 614 -16.75 -5.41 -17.38
CA VAL A 614 -16.57 -3.96 -17.16
C VAL A 614 -17.20 -3.53 -15.83
N ASP A 615 -18.36 -4.08 -15.47
CA ASP A 615 -18.99 -3.84 -14.17
C ASP A 615 -18.10 -4.35 -13.02
N ALA A 616 -17.63 -5.59 -13.10
CA ALA A 616 -16.71 -6.17 -12.12
C ALA A 616 -15.41 -5.37 -12.01
N TYR A 617 -14.87 -4.91 -13.14
CA TYR A 617 -13.69 -4.06 -13.18
C TYR A 617 -13.94 -2.72 -12.49
N GLY A 618 -15.07 -2.07 -12.77
CA GLY A 618 -15.47 -0.83 -12.09
C GLY A 618 -15.60 -1.03 -10.59
N ARG A 619 -16.18 -2.15 -10.14
CA ARG A 619 -16.30 -2.45 -8.70
C ARG A 619 -14.94 -2.60 -8.02
N GLU A 620 -14.00 -3.34 -8.61
CA GLU A 620 -12.65 -3.48 -8.03
C GLU A 620 -11.88 -2.16 -8.09
N ALA A 621 -11.97 -1.41 -9.19
CA ALA A 621 -11.40 -0.07 -9.27
C ALA A 621 -11.89 0.83 -8.13
N GLY A 622 -13.21 0.85 -7.87
CA GLY A 622 -13.78 1.59 -6.75
C GLY A 622 -13.33 1.05 -5.38
N SER A 623 -13.08 -0.25 -5.25
CA SER A 623 -12.51 -0.86 -4.04
C SER A 623 -11.05 -0.45 -3.84
N ALA A 624 -10.24 -0.44 -4.89
CA ALA A 624 -8.88 0.08 -4.88
C ALA A 624 -8.84 1.57 -4.53
N MET A 625 -9.74 2.38 -5.11
CA MET A 625 -9.86 3.80 -4.78
C MET A 625 -10.23 4.04 -3.31
N LEU A 626 -11.07 3.20 -2.71
CA LEU A 626 -11.36 3.27 -1.26
C LEU A 626 -10.13 2.97 -0.41
N LYS A 627 -9.27 2.04 -0.85
CA LYS A 627 -8.05 1.65 -0.14
C LYS A 627 -6.98 2.75 -0.22
N TYR A 628 -6.76 3.30 -1.41
CA TYR A 628 -5.62 4.20 -1.68
C TYR A 628 -5.97 5.70 -1.62
N LEU A 629 -7.26 6.05 -1.66
CA LEU A 629 -7.78 7.42 -1.83
C LEU A 629 -6.94 8.28 -2.78
N PRO A 630 -6.74 7.83 -4.03
CA PRO A 630 -5.72 8.38 -4.91
C PRO A 630 -6.17 9.68 -5.58
N ARG A 631 -6.32 10.75 -4.80
CA ARG A 631 -6.73 12.08 -5.27
C ARG A 631 -5.69 12.73 -6.20
N GLY A 632 -4.46 12.20 -6.25
CA GLY A 632 -3.47 12.52 -7.27
C GLY A 632 -3.76 11.88 -8.64
N GLY A 633 -4.70 10.93 -8.70
CA GLY A 633 -5.18 10.26 -9.91
C GLY A 633 -5.32 8.75 -9.75
N PHE A 634 -6.42 8.21 -10.25
CA PHE A 634 -6.63 6.78 -10.44
C PHE A 634 -6.51 6.43 -11.93
N TYR A 635 -5.57 5.55 -12.28
CA TYR A 635 -5.23 5.26 -13.66
C TYR A 635 -5.61 3.83 -14.03
N ILE A 636 -6.48 3.67 -15.03
CA ILE A 636 -6.77 2.39 -15.66
C ILE A 636 -5.69 2.13 -16.71
N THR A 637 -4.87 1.11 -16.45
CA THR A 637 -3.78 0.68 -17.32
C THR A 637 -4.09 -0.71 -17.91
N GLY A 638 -3.10 -1.37 -18.49
CA GLY A 638 -3.27 -2.69 -19.11
C GLY A 638 -3.93 -2.63 -20.49
N GLY A 639 -3.77 -3.71 -21.26
CA GLY A 639 -4.14 -3.71 -22.68
C GLY A 639 -5.63 -3.92 -22.96
N LEU A 640 -6.45 -4.31 -21.99
CA LEU A 640 -7.87 -4.63 -22.22
C LEU A 640 -8.75 -3.38 -22.35
N ALA A 641 -8.64 -2.42 -21.43
CA ALA A 641 -9.42 -1.19 -21.46
C ALA A 641 -9.19 -0.35 -22.74
N PRO A 642 -7.95 -0.03 -23.17
CA PRO A 642 -7.70 0.75 -24.38
C PRO A 642 -8.12 0.04 -25.67
N LYS A 643 -8.24 -1.29 -25.68
CA LYS A 643 -8.78 -2.05 -26.82
C LYS A 643 -10.32 -2.07 -26.87
N ASN A 644 -10.99 -1.69 -25.79
CA ASN A 644 -12.44 -1.75 -25.63
C ASN A 644 -13.04 -0.41 -25.16
N LEU A 645 -12.47 0.72 -25.62
CA LEU A 645 -12.77 2.08 -25.13
C LEU A 645 -14.26 2.38 -24.96
N GLU A 646 -15.11 1.99 -25.91
CA GLU A 646 -16.53 2.33 -25.89
C GLU A 646 -17.26 1.85 -24.61
N TYR A 647 -16.82 0.73 -24.02
CA TYR A 647 -17.40 0.20 -22.78
C TYR A 647 -16.99 0.99 -21.53
N PHE A 648 -15.90 1.75 -21.61
CA PHE A 648 -15.37 2.57 -20.52
C PHE A 648 -15.72 4.07 -20.68
N THR A 649 -15.90 4.55 -21.91
CA THR A 649 -16.11 5.97 -22.22
C THR A 649 -17.54 6.34 -22.62
N HIS A 650 -18.26 5.47 -23.35
CA HIS A 650 -19.60 5.76 -23.85
C HIS A 650 -20.69 5.06 -23.03
N LYS A 651 -20.42 3.84 -22.58
CA LYS A 651 -21.25 3.15 -21.59
C LYS A 651 -20.84 3.62 -20.19
N ASP A 652 -21.82 3.89 -19.34
CA ASP A 652 -21.58 4.35 -17.97
C ASP A 652 -21.37 3.20 -16.96
N ILE A 653 -21.26 1.96 -17.45
CA ILE A 653 -21.16 0.73 -16.65
C ILE A 653 -20.00 0.81 -15.67
N PHE A 654 -18.79 1.10 -16.16
CA PHE A 654 -17.58 1.16 -15.32
C PHE A 654 -17.71 2.21 -14.21
N LEU A 655 -18.09 3.44 -14.55
CA LEU A 655 -18.18 4.54 -13.58
C LEU A 655 -19.33 4.36 -12.60
N LYS A 656 -20.48 3.83 -13.04
CA LYS A 656 -21.60 3.47 -12.15
C LYS A 656 -21.15 2.44 -11.11
N ALA A 657 -20.51 1.37 -11.56
CA ALA A 657 -19.99 0.31 -10.71
C ALA A 657 -18.91 0.81 -9.74
N CYS A 658 -18.00 1.65 -10.24
CA CYS A 658 -16.94 2.29 -9.46
C CYS A 658 -17.47 3.21 -8.37
N PHE A 659 -18.41 4.10 -8.70
CA PHE A 659 -18.95 5.09 -7.78
C PHE A 659 -20.03 4.56 -6.85
N ASN A 660 -20.58 3.37 -7.09
CA ASN A 660 -21.60 2.77 -6.22
C ASN A 660 -20.97 2.25 -4.91
N LYS A 661 -20.66 3.17 -4.00
CA LYS A 661 -20.01 2.89 -2.71
C LYS A 661 -20.82 3.46 -1.52
N GLY A 662 -22.15 3.50 -1.63
CA GLY A 662 -23.03 3.93 -0.53
C GLY A 662 -22.72 5.34 -0.02
N ARG A 663 -22.65 5.52 1.31
CA ARG A 663 -22.39 6.84 1.93
C ARG A 663 -21.05 7.48 1.55
N VAL A 664 -20.07 6.68 1.13
CA VAL A 664 -18.73 7.17 0.74
C VAL A 664 -18.59 7.42 -0.77
N SER A 665 -19.67 7.26 -1.54
CA SER A 665 -19.69 7.57 -2.98
C SER A 665 -19.19 8.99 -3.30
N PRO A 666 -19.51 10.05 -2.53
CA PRO A 666 -18.96 11.38 -2.78
C PRO A 666 -17.42 11.44 -2.72
N ALA A 667 -16.78 10.67 -1.83
CA ALA A 667 -15.32 10.62 -1.73
C ALA A 667 -14.67 9.99 -2.97
N ILE A 668 -15.31 8.96 -3.52
CA ILE A 668 -14.81 8.28 -4.73
C ILE A 668 -15.06 9.11 -5.99
N LYS A 669 -16.18 9.83 -6.07
CA LYS A 669 -16.46 10.76 -7.16
C LYS A 669 -15.49 11.95 -7.22
N ALA A 670 -14.86 12.28 -6.09
CA ALA A 670 -13.87 13.35 -6.00
C ALA A 670 -12.46 12.92 -6.44
N ILE A 671 -12.25 11.65 -6.80
CA ILE A 671 -10.97 11.17 -7.33
C ILE A 671 -11.00 11.26 -8.85
N PRO A 672 -9.99 11.87 -9.50
CA PRO A 672 -9.89 11.86 -10.95
C PRO A 672 -9.49 10.48 -11.47
N ILE A 673 -10.19 10.04 -12.52
CA ILE A 673 -10.00 8.74 -13.15
C ILE A 673 -9.54 8.94 -14.59
N TYR A 674 -8.45 8.26 -14.95
CA TYR A 674 -7.83 8.35 -16.26
C TYR A 674 -7.70 6.96 -16.89
N LEU A 675 -8.02 6.81 -18.16
CA LEU A 675 -7.75 5.60 -18.94
C LEU A 675 -6.52 5.81 -19.81
N VAL A 676 -5.46 5.05 -19.55
CA VAL A 676 -4.17 5.22 -20.24
C VAL A 676 -4.16 4.55 -21.61
N LEU A 677 -3.64 5.26 -22.61
CA LEU A 677 -3.58 4.82 -24.01
C LEU A 677 -2.20 4.31 -24.45
N THR A 678 -1.14 4.68 -23.74
CA THR A 678 0.24 4.28 -24.09
C THR A 678 0.63 2.92 -23.52
N GLU A 679 1.49 2.18 -24.23
CA GLU A 679 1.93 0.82 -23.86
C GLU A 679 3.35 0.78 -23.26
N ASP A 680 4.11 1.87 -23.33
CA ASP A 680 5.53 1.95 -22.91
C ASP A 680 5.74 2.39 -21.45
N LEU A 681 4.66 2.44 -20.63
CA LEU A 681 4.71 2.91 -19.25
C LEU A 681 5.75 2.19 -18.39
N GLY A 682 5.86 0.86 -18.53
CA GLY A 682 6.82 0.07 -17.75
C GLY A 682 8.27 0.49 -18.00
N GLU A 683 8.64 0.72 -19.27
CA GLU A 683 9.97 1.17 -19.66
C GLU A 683 10.26 2.59 -19.15
N ARG A 684 9.27 3.50 -19.29
CA ARG A 684 9.37 4.87 -18.79
C ARG A 684 9.53 4.93 -17.28
N GLY A 685 8.80 4.10 -16.55
CA GLY A 685 8.88 4.10 -15.09
C GLY A 685 10.14 3.43 -14.55
N ALA A 686 10.67 2.41 -15.21
CA ALA A 686 11.99 1.88 -14.88
C ALA A 686 13.08 2.98 -15.04
N HIS A 687 12.99 3.78 -16.12
CA HIS A 687 13.88 4.94 -16.30
C HIS A 687 13.67 6.00 -15.22
N TYR A 688 12.42 6.36 -14.93
CA TYR A 688 12.10 7.35 -13.89
C TYR A 688 12.65 6.94 -12.51
N TYR A 689 12.49 5.67 -12.13
CA TYR A 689 13.01 5.18 -10.86
C TYR A 689 14.54 5.12 -10.84
N ALA A 690 15.18 4.76 -11.97
CA ALA A 690 16.64 4.81 -12.07
C ALA A 690 17.18 6.24 -11.90
N TYR A 691 16.45 7.24 -12.41
CA TYR A 691 16.76 8.65 -12.20
C TYR A 691 16.60 9.06 -10.72
N GLN A 692 15.53 8.63 -10.04
CA GLN A 692 15.36 8.89 -8.60
C GLN A 692 16.44 8.24 -7.72
N LEU A 693 16.87 7.02 -8.06
CA LEU A 693 17.98 6.36 -7.37
C LEU A 693 19.29 7.12 -7.55
N LEU A 694 19.53 7.66 -8.75
CA LEU A 694 20.68 8.51 -9.00
C LEU A 694 20.62 9.81 -8.18
N ASP A 695 19.46 10.48 -8.13
CA ASP A 695 19.28 11.69 -7.33
C ASP A 695 19.50 11.41 -5.82
N SER A 696 18.93 10.31 -5.31
CA SER A 696 19.14 9.85 -3.94
C SER A 696 20.62 9.56 -3.64
N TYR A 697 21.32 8.90 -4.56
CA TYR A 697 22.75 8.62 -4.45
C TYR A 697 23.55 9.93 -4.35
N ASN A 698 23.26 10.90 -5.23
CA ASN A 698 23.91 12.20 -5.27
C ASN A 698 23.63 13.05 -4.01
N ASN A 699 22.47 12.89 -3.38
CA ASN A 699 22.08 13.64 -2.17
C ASN A 699 22.52 12.98 -0.85
N SER A 700 23.01 11.73 -0.88
CA SER A 700 23.46 11.02 0.32
C SER A 700 24.84 11.50 0.82
N LEU A 701 25.04 11.55 2.16
CA LEU A 701 26.37 11.79 2.79
C LEU A 701 27.44 10.80 2.29
N LEU A 702 27.04 9.58 1.90
CA LEU A 702 27.89 8.58 1.27
C LEU A 702 28.34 8.99 -0.13
N GLY A 703 27.48 9.61 -0.94
CA GLY A 703 27.83 10.17 -2.26
C GLY A 703 28.90 11.24 -2.15
N ASN A 704 28.83 12.10 -1.12
CA ASN A 704 29.84 13.12 -0.82
C ASN A 704 31.18 12.55 -0.30
N THR A 705 31.15 11.37 0.34
CA THR A 705 32.35 10.70 0.86
C THR A 705 33.01 9.82 -0.20
N ILE A 706 32.23 9.06 -0.97
CA ILE A 706 32.68 8.21 -2.08
C ILE A 706 33.13 9.06 -3.29
N ALA A 707 32.52 10.21 -3.56
CA ALA A 707 33.04 11.14 -4.57
C ALA A 707 34.42 11.72 -4.19
N ARG A 708 34.72 11.82 -2.89
CA ARG A 708 36.06 12.18 -2.38
C ARG A 708 37.06 11.02 -2.42
N GLU A 709 36.62 9.77 -2.19
CA GLU A 709 37.50 8.59 -2.20
C GLU A 709 37.71 7.99 -3.60
N ARG A 710 36.69 7.93 -4.47
CA ARG A 710 36.83 7.41 -5.86
C ARG A 710 37.67 8.32 -6.76
N ALA A 711 37.77 9.62 -6.45
CA ALA A 711 38.71 10.53 -7.11
C ALA A 711 40.17 10.34 -6.67
N HIS A 712 40.41 9.66 -5.54
CA HIS A 712 41.74 9.47 -4.97
C HIS A 712 42.30 8.04 -5.08
N GLU A 713 41.49 7.00 -5.32
CA GLU A 713 41.99 5.61 -5.22
C GLU A 713 41.84 4.69 -6.46
N LYS A 714 41.36 5.13 -7.64
CA LYS A 714 41.16 4.15 -8.74
C LYS A 714 41.58 4.48 -10.16
N TYR A 715 42.46 5.46 -10.39
CA TYR A 715 43.11 5.61 -11.72
C TYR A 715 44.57 6.04 -11.60
N ALA A 716 45.44 5.10 -11.22
CA ALA A 716 46.85 5.12 -11.58
C ALA A 716 47.03 4.39 -12.93
N SER A 717 47.91 4.96 -13.75
CA SER A 717 48.21 4.57 -15.13
C SER A 717 48.74 3.13 -15.31
N THR A 718 48.55 2.65 -16.55
CA THR A 718 49.27 1.66 -17.40
C THR A 718 50.30 0.64 -16.85
N ASN A 719 50.28 0.23 -15.57
CA ASN A 719 51.23 -0.78 -15.04
C ASN A 719 50.58 -2.03 -14.40
N HIS A 720 49.29 -2.27 -14.61
CA HIS A 720 48.58 -3.37 -13.94
C HIS A 720 48.82 -4.80 -14.46
N LEU A 721 49.41 -4.98 -15.65
CA LEU A 721 49.73 -6.34 -16.17
C LEU A 721 50.93 -6.99 -15.46
N VAL A 722 51.83 -6.20 -14.87
CA VAL A 722 53.05 -6.69 -14.20
C VAL A 722 52.78 -7.08 -12.75
N LEU A 723 51.79 -6.47 -12.09
CA LEU A 723 51.49 -6.75 -10.68
C LEU A 723 50.68 -8.06 -10.50
N TYR A 724 49.76 -8.38 -11.42
CA TYR A 724 49.01 -9.65 -11.36
C TYR A 724 49.89 -10.88 -11.62
N SER A 725 50.93 -10.74 -12.44
CA SER A 725 51.89 -11.82 -12.67
C SER A 725 52.83 -12.03 -11.48
N ILE A 726 53.16 -10.98 -10.72
CA ILE A 726 53.97 -11.08 -9.50
C ILE A 726 53.15 -11.62 -8.31
N ILE A 727 51.89 -11.19 -8.13
CA ILE A 727 51.02 -11.68 -7.04
C ILE A 727 50.66 -13.15 -7.25
N ALA A 728 50.41 -13.59 -8.49
CA ALA A 728 50.20 -15.00 -8.80
C ALA A 728 51.44 -15.87 -8.51
N ALA A 729 52.65 -15.37 -8.79
CA ALA A 729 53.89 -16.10 -8.52
C ALA A 729 54.21 -16.21 -7.02
N VAL A 730 53.95 -15.14 -6.24
CA VAL A 730 54.18 -15.15 -4.79
C VAL A 730 53.17 -16.07 -4.08
N SER A 731 51.90 -16.07 -4.49
CA SER A 731 50.83 -16.87 -3.87
C SER A 731 51.05 -18.39 -4.00
N VAL A 732 51.63 -18.83 -5.12
CA VAL A 732 51.99 -20.25 -5.33
C VAL A 732 53.19 -20.65 -4.48
N ALA A 733 54.17 -19.77 -4.28
CA ALA A 733 55.35 -20.05 -3.44
C ALA A 733 55.00 -20.14 -1.95
N THR A 734 54.11 -19.28 -1.44
CA THR A 734 53.66 -19.32 -0.04
C THR A 734 52.78 -20.53 0.25
N GLY A 735 51.92 -20.93 -0.69
CA GLY A 735 51.05 -22.11 -0.56
C GLY A 735 51.84 -23.43 -0.48
N VAL A 736 52.94 -23.56 -1.24
CA VAL A 736 53.80 -24.75 -1.22
C VAL A 736 54.65 -24.82 0.06
N MET A 737 55.10 -23.67 0.59
CA MET A 737 55.85 -23.63 1.86
C MET A 737 54.96 -23.97 3.08
N LEU A 738 53.73 -23.44 3.14
CA LEU A 738 52.79 -23.75 4.23
C LEU A 738 52.31 -25.21 4.18
N GLY A 739 52.09 -25.76 2.98
CA GLY A 739 51.71 -27.17 2.82
C GLY A 739 52.77 -28.18 3.27
N ASN A 740 54.06 -27.83 3.15
CA ASN A 740 55.16 -28.68 3.60
C ASN A 740 55.48 -28.54 5.10
N ALA A 741 55.21 -27.38 5.71
CA ALA A 741 55.35 -27.16 7.14
C ALA A 741 54.24 -27.86 7.96
N MET A 742 53.06 -28.08 7.36
CA MET A 742 51.97 -28.83 8.00
C MET A 742 52.05 -30.36 7.81
N ARG A 743 53.06 -30.86 7.07
CA ARG A 743 53.28 -32.29 6.79
C ARG A 743 54.49 -32.91 7.53
N LYS A 744 55.27 -32.10 8.26
CA LYS A 744 56.28 -32.55 9.23
C LYS A 744 55.72 -32.38 10.63
#